data_AF-A0A829NGC2-F1
#
_entry.id   AF-A0A829NGC2-F1
#
_cell.length_a   1.000
_cell.length_b   1.000
_cell.length_c   1.000
_cell.angle_alpha   90.00
_cell.angle_beta   90.00
_cell.angle_gamma   90.00
#
_symmetry.space_group_name_H-M   'P 1'
#
loop_
_entity.id
_entity.type
_entity.pdbx_description
1 polymer ?
#
loop_
_entity_poly.entity_id
_entity_poly.type
_entity_poly.pdbx_seq_one_letter_code
_entity_poly.pdbx_strand_id
1 'polypeptide(L)'
;MAATPYPLPRETRESAILVGNGTVGPYGPSLYKIFDTADVKVFAKLLGATVYSDVTANCTIAKVNPASAYDFFTVTFNAAVLATTSWKHQARRTAERSVAVTKAGTLTADELEKELSKQASAQSELRRDVSRAVSFQLDYAGATDLPAAEAGKVLGWDASGTKLENKSLLSFGLATVSALMTTVLALATYAEAWLVLKLNGSLSTRALIKALTPQVGMSVLLTEPGRVGNFIWRLGDYSAQIAMDTSEGVYLKADSVASNVGAWVRDFEILTVEHFGASTTATRAANRAAIQCAINVAQAYVGGLMVRDAYLTDGAVVQTAAMQFWGYHADKSKIVTNAGAALSIVPTAGIATDNTWWGWKNLTLQTTEVGRYGIEYASAGNEYMSNFIVEGVKASGPAGGVSFDSSGSTVGIFSCTFRRNWFDNGSLFKDIGDSVHILENTVNGNNIGILVNGVKGGAQQLVIADNNITTRSECVYLLNVSAAHIDRNWMETPSYLGSYTGTTGALLYTQACPNTRIERNTIQPLNAVMIGLGQTAAAYSIRLNTSGDASIIEGNRLIAIGNTGHIQIGGGVTNTYIKEENKFDATPIITDAGTGTFGAGNTPGVFNQVVRFTTTAQFTSVDIAESTNAGTGNGPYREIYRNKAGGAAVNDGIGGFLWYMNNSVGVKTNLGYITMTVLDPVSGTEDGQFNIARMLAGALVVGMTYGATFNFTTGGTFTGTITPATNDGGALGTGALGWSDLFGATGFVWNIGNGNYTVTHAAGQLTFSGIVIATQYNVGANKVVGARDTGWTAMTGTGAKTALAAAAAGTASGAYVQAELQGALNRVAALEARLRSLDAALVTHGLIGP
;
A
#
# COMPACT_ATOMS: atom_id res chain seq x y z
N MET A 1 64.54 88.67 -29.05
CA MET A 1 63.19 88.38 -29.58
C MET A 1 62.78 89.58 -30.41
N ALA A 2 62.46 89.41 -31.69
CA ALA A 2 61.86 90.48 -32.47
C ALA A 2 60.59 90.95 -31.76
N ALA A 3 60.36 92.27 -31.69
CA ALA A 3 59.16 92.81 -31.07
C ALA A 3 57.94 92.27 -31.83
N THR A 4 57.03 91.56 -31.14
CA THR A 4 55.80 91.06 -31.76
C THR A 4 54.98 92.25 -32.25
N PRO A 5 54.54 92.31 -33.52
CA PRO A 5 53.76 93.45 -34.04
C PRO A 5 52.44 93.69 -33.29
N TYR A 6 51.90 92.63 -32.67
CA TYR A 6 50.62 92.65 -31.93
C TYR A 6 50.79 92.11 -30.50
N PRO A 7 51.44 92.87 -29.59
CA PRO A 7 51.66 92.41 -28.23
C PRO A 7 50.33 92.31 -27.47
N LEU A 8 50.10 91.20 -26.78
CA LEU A 8 48.98 91.01 -25.86
C LEU A 8 49.48 91.16 -24.41
N PRO A 9 49.21 92.30 -23.74
CA PRO A 9 49.57 92.47 -22.34
C PRO A 9 48.77 91.50 -21.45
N ARG A 10 49.36 91.09 -20.32
CA ARG A 10 48.68 90.28 -19.30
C ARG A 10 47.80 91.17 -18.41
N GLU A 11 46.85 91.87 -19.03
CA GLU A 11 45.92 92.78 -18.37
C GLU A 11 44.47 92.34 -18.53
N THR A 12 43.60 92.83 -17.65
CA THR A 12 42.16 92.58 -17.77
C THR A 12 41.61 93.36 -18.96
N ARG A 13 41.00 92.68 -19.93
CA ARG A 13 40.38 93.30 -21.11
C ARG A 13 38.97 93.81 -20.82
N GLU A 14 38.86 94.61 -19.76
CA GLU A 14 37.63 95.21 -19.23
C GLU A 14 37.98 96.55 -18.57
N SER A 15 37.08 97.53 -18.68
CA SER A 15 37.22 98.80 -17.95
C SER A 15 36.79 98.66 -16.49
N ALA A 16 37.30 99.55 -15.64
CA ALA A 16 36.62 99.83 -14.39
C ALA A 16 35.16 100.27 -14.65
N ILE A 17 34.32 100.27 -13.61
CA ILE A 17 33.01 100.90 -13.68
C ILE A 17 33.23 102.41 -13.81
N LEU A 18 32.83 102.95 -14.95
CA LEU A 18 32.83 104.36 -15.26
C LEU A 18 31.45 104.94 -14.98
N VAL A 19 31.37 106.26 -14.85
CA VAL A 19 30.10 106.99 -14.72
C VAL A 19 29.97 107.96 -15.88
N GLY A 20 28.73 108.23 -16.30
CA GLY A 20 28.46 109.25 -17.32
C GLY A 20 28.91 110.64 -16.86
N ASN A 21 29.15 111.52 -17.82
CA ASN A 21 29.47 112.94 -17.57
C ASN A 21 28.47 113.88 -18.27
N GLY A 22 27.32 113.36 -18.70
CA GLY A 22 26.28 114.12 -19.40
C GLY A 22 26.52 114.31 -20.90
N THR A 23 27.54 113.67 -21.50
CA THR A 23 27.78 113.70 -22.95
C THR A 23 27.54 112.34 -23.59
N VAL A 24 27.55 112.29 -24.93
CA VAL A 24 27.48 111.03 -25.70
C VAL A 24 28.83 110.32 -25.79
N GLY A 25 29.94 110.96 -25.40
CA GLY A 25 31.30 110.53 -25.71
C GLY A 25 31.94 111.38 -26.82
N PRO A 26 33.04 110.93 -27.45
CA PRO A 26 33.68 109.62 -27.26
C PRO A 26 34.30 109.46 -25.88
N TYR A 27 33.99 108.36 -25.22
CA TYR A 27 34.65 107.92 -23.99
C TYR A 27 35.84 107.03 -24.34
N GLY A 28 37.03 107.41 -23.89
CA GLY A 28 38.27 106.69 -24.14
C GLY A 28 39.48 107.62 -24.28
N PRO A 29 40.61 107.11 -24.79
CA PRO A 29 40.78 105.76 -25.33
C PRO A 29 40.69 104.66 -24.26
N SER A 30 40.32 103.46 -24.69
CA SER A 30 40.28 102.26 -23.86
C SER A 30 41.66 101.93 -23.28
N LEU A 31 41.68 101.15 -22.19
CA LEU A 31 42.93 100.67 -21.60
C LEU A 31 43.51 99.43 -22.28
N TYR A 32 42.74 98.77 -23.15
CA TYR A 32 43.19 97.60 -23.93
C TYR A 32 42.86 97.76 -25.41
N LYS A 33 43.66 97.10 -26.26
CA LYS A 33 43.53 97.14 -27.72
C LYS A 33 42.61 96.05 -28.26
N ILE A 34 42.03 96.31 -29.43
CA ILE A 34 41.13 95.41 -30.16
C ILE A 34 41.53 95.29 -31.63
N PHE A 35 41.26 94.12 -32.21
CA PHE A 35 41.41 93.91 -33.65
C PHE A 35 40.18 94.39 -34.42
N ASP A 36 38.99 94.22 -33.84
CA ASP A 36 37.73 94.62 -34.45
C ASP A 36 36.79 95.28 -33.45
N THR A 37 35.99 96.24 -33.90
CA THR A 37 35.03 96.97 -33.06
C THR A 37 33.89 96.07 -32.57
N ALA A 38 33.61 94.95 -33.24
CA ALA A 38 32.65 93.95 -32.76
C ALA A 38 33.15 93.13 -31.54
N ASP A 39 34.45 93.20 -31.23
CA ASP A 39 35.05 92.51 -30.07
C ASP A 39 34.84 93.27 -28.76
N VAL A 40 33.98 94.29 -28.73
CA VAL A 40 33.67 95.08 -27.53
C VAL A 40 32.18 94.98 -27.24
N LYS A 41 31.86 94.76 -25.97
CA LYS A 41 30.52 94.97 -25.43
C LYS A 41 30.52 96.09 -24.40
N VAL A 42 29.45 96.87 -24.39
CA VAL A 42 29.22 97.97 -23.45
C VAL A 42 28.01 97.62 -22.59
N PHE A 43 28.17 97.76 -21.28
CA PHE A 43 27.13 97.50 -20.31
C PHE A 43 26.85 98.77 -19.52
N ALA A 44 25.59 99.10 -19.29
CA ALA A 44 25.19 100.27 -18.53
C ALA A 44 24.07 99.93 -17.55
N LYS A 45 23.94 100.77 -16.53
CA LYS A 45 22.98 100.63 -15.43
C LYS A 45 22.67 102.01 -14.83
N LEU A 46 21.40 102.29 -14.60
CA LEU A 46 20.96 103.48 -13.86
C LEU A 46 21.15 103.30 -12.35
N LEU A 47 21.43 104.38 -11.63
CA LEU A 47 21.46 104.41 -10.17
C LEU A 47 20.17 103.81 -9.59
N GLY A 48 20.31 102.77 -8.76
CA GLY A 48 19.19 102.07 -8.13
C GLY A 48 18.67 100.83 -8.86
N ALA A 49 19.06 100.57 -10.11
CA ALA A 49 18.80 99.26 -10.73
C ALA A 49 19.60 98.16 -10.01
N THR A 50 19.31 96.87 -10.26
CA THR A 50 20.08 95.75 -9.67
C THR A 50 21.11 95.16 -10.64
N VAL A 51 20.88 95.20 -11.95
CA VAL A 51 21.73 94.50 -12.94
C VAL A 51 22.24 95.44 -14.03
N TYR A 52 23.45 95.17 -14.54
CA TYR A 52 24.00 95.81 -15.75
C TYR A 52 23.42 95.15 -17.00
N SER A 53 22.81 95.94 -17.88
CA SER A 53 22.28 95.48 -19.18
C SER A 53 23.28 95.73 -20.31
N ASP A 54 23.33 94.81 -21.28
CA ASP A 54 24.10 94.98 -22.52
C ASP A 54 23.46 96.08 -23.38
N VAL A 55 24.18 97.19 -23.56
CA VAL A 55 23.75 98.36 -24.34
C VAL A 55 24.63 98.56 -25.56
N THR A 56 25.39 97.54 -25.97
CA THR A 56 26.35 97.63 -27.09
C THR A 56 25.70 98.14 -28.38
N ALA A 57 24.45 97.74 -28.65
CA ALA A 57 23.70 98.20 -29.83
C ALA A 57 23.39 99.71 -29.83
N ASN A 58 23.41 100.35 -28.65
CA ASN A 58 23.20 101.78 -28.47
C ASN A 58 24.51 102.58 -28.43
N CYS A 59 25.62 101.94 -28.80
CA CYS A 59 26.95 102.53 -28.79
C CYS A 59 27.62 102.32 -30.15
N THR A 60 28.36 103.33 -30.60
CA THR A 60 29.32 103.23 -31.69
C THR A 60 30.71 103.04 -31.09
N ILE A 61 31.35 101.89 -31.41
CA ILE A 61 32.74 101.60 -31.05
C ILE A 61 33.63 101.95 -32.24
N ALA A 62 34.63 102.81 -32.01
CA ALA A 62 35.57 103.24 -33.05
C ALA A 62 37.02 103.10 -32.58
N LYS A 63 37.91 102.58 -33.43
CA LYS A 63 39.36 102.57 -33.17
C LYS A 63 39.88 104.00 -33.14
N VAL A 64 40.87 104.26 -32.28
CA VAL A 64 41.53 105.57 -32.19
C VAL A 64 42.23 105.91 -33.51
N ASN A 65 42.92 104.95 -34.11
CA ASN A 65 43.47 104.99 -35.46
C ASN A 65 42.82 103.90 -36.34
N PRO A 66 41.88 104.25 -37.23
CA PRO A 66 41.22 103.30 -38.11
C PRO A 66 42.15 102.53 -39.05
N ALA A 67 43.33 103.07 -39.37
CA ALA A 67 44.32 102.42 -40.23
C ALA A 67 45.13 101.33 -39.50
N SER A 68 45.13 101.32 -38.16
CA SER A 68 45.85 100.31 -37.38
C SER A 68 45.04 99.03 -37.22
N ALA A 69 45.67 97.88 -37.50
CA ALA A 69 45.02 96.59 -37.37
C ALA A 69 44.69 96.23 -35.91
N TYR A 70 45.51 96.66 -34.94
CA TYR A 70 45.34 96.40 -33.51
C TYR A 70 45.53 97.70 -32.72
N ASP A 71 44.45 98.23 -32.14
CA ASP A 71 44.48 99.56 -31.54
C ASP A 71 43.49 99.75 -30.40
N PHE A 72 43.70 100.80 -29.60
CA PHE A 72 42.72 101.25 -28.61
C PHE A 72 41.46 101.76 -29.30
N PHE A 73 40.37 101.83 -28.55
CA PHE A 73 39.07 102.25 -29.08
C PHE A 73 38.42 103.28 -28.17
N THR A 74 37.41 103.94 -28.71
CA THR A 74 36.51 104.83 -27.98
C THR A 74 35.08 104.32 -28.09
N VAL A 75 34.26 104.66 -27.11
CA VAL A 75 32.82 104.32 -27.07
C VAL A 75 32.03 105.62 -27.13
N THR A 76 31.15 105.75 -28.12
CA THR A 76 30.19 106.87 -28.21
C THR A 76 28.79 106.31 -28.09
N PHE A 77 28.02 106.74 -27.11
CA PHE A 77 26.63 106.36 -26.92
C PHE A 77 25.72 107.14 -27.89
N ASN A 78 24.59 106.55 -28.28
CA ASN A 78 23.62 107.22 -29.15
C ASN A 78 22.85 108.36 -28.42
N ALA A 79 22.93 108.42 -27.09
CA ALA A 79 22.34 109.45 -26.24
C ALA A 79 23.28 109.80 -25.06
N ALA A 80 23.10 110.99 -24.48
CA ALA A 80 23.96 111.46 -23.38
C ALA A 80 23.87 110.53 -22.16
N VAL A 81 25.02 110.11 -21.63
CA VAL A 81 25.09 109.25 -20.44
C VAL A 81 25.09 110.14 -19.19
N LEU A 82 24.00 110.10 -18.43
CA LEU A 82 23.85 110.89 -17.19
C LEU A 82 24.90 110.48 -16.15
N ALA A 83 25.27 111.39 -15.25
CA ALA A 83 26.17 111.09 -14.13
C ALA A 83 25.65 110.02 -13.15
N THR A 84 24.34 109.78 -13.18
CA THR A 84 23.66 108.70 -12.44
C THR A 84 23.67 107.36 -13.17
N THR A 85 24.27 107.28 -14.36
CA THR A 85 24.43 106.02 -15.11
C THR A 85 25.85 105.53 -14.98
N SER A 86 26.02 104.36 -14.35
CA SER A 86 27.28 103.66 -14.33
C SER A 86 27.35 102.72 -15.53
N TRP A 87 28.53 102.62 -16.12
CA TRP A 87 28.73 101.82 -17.32
C TRP A 87 30.15 101.28 -17.39
N LYS A 88 30.36 100.23 -18.17
CA LYS A 88 31.67 99.65 -18.41
C LYS A 88 31.72 98.99 -19.77
N HIS A 89 32.90 98.81 -20.32
CA HIS A 89 33.11 98.07 -21.54
C HIS A 89 34.05 96.89 -21.30
N GLN A 90 33.81 95.77 -21.98
CA GLN A 90 34.66 94.58 -21.90
C GLN A 90 34.81 93.94 -23.26
N ALA A 91 35.91 93.22 -23.45
CA ALA A 91 36.14 92.44 -24.65
C ALA A 91 35.15 91.25 -24.73
N ARG A 92 34.70 90.96 -25.94
CA ARG A 92 33.80 89.86 -26.27
C ARG A 92 34.51 88.85 -27.15
N ARG A 93 34.21 87.57 -26.95
CA ARG A 93 34.55 86.50 -27.90
C ARG A 93 33.63 86.55 -29.13
N THR A 94 34.18 86.93 -30.27
CA THR A 94 33.53 86.83 -31.59
C THR A 94 34.31 85.80 -32.41
N ALA A 95 33.71 84.67 -32.77
CA ALA A 95 34.43 83.45 -33.15
C ALA A 95 34.74 83.30 -34.65
N GLU A 96 34.55 84.32 -35.49
CA GLU A 96 34.76 84.17 -36.95
C GLU A 96 35.45 85.39 -37.52
N ARG A 97 36.75 85.33 -37.89
CA ARG A 97 37.43 86.18 -38.90
C ARG A 97 38.76 85.57 -39.36
N SER A 98 38.72 84.44 -40.08
CA SER A 98 39.88 83.89 -40.76
C SER A 98 40.42 84.89 -41.79
N VAL A 99 41.68 85.29 -41.65
CA VAL A 99 42.43 85.97 -42.72
C VAL A 99 43.25 84.92 -43.47
N ALA A 100 43.40 85.08 -44.78
CA ALA A 100 44.25 84.20 -45.59
C ALA A 100 45.72 84.36 -45.13
N VAL A 101 46.22 83.41 -44.35
CA VAL A 101 47.62 83.34 -43.89
C VAL A 101 48.60 82.97 -45.00
N THR A 102 48.09 82.63 -46.18
CA THR A 102 48.86 82.36 -47.39
C THR A 102 48.57 83.38 -48.48
N LYS A 103 49.61 83.84 -49.18
CA LYS A 103 49.50 84.64 -50.40
C LYS A 103 50.32 83.95 -51.49
N ALA A 104 49.66 83.59 -52.59
CA ALA A 104 50.26 82.84 -53.71
C ALA A 104 50.95 81.52 -53.28
N GLY A 105 50.38 80.79 -52.32
CA GLY A 105 50.88 79.47 -51.88
C GLY A 105 51.98 79.50 -50.81
N THR A 106 52.49 80.68 -50.45
CA THR A 106 53.50 80.85 -49.39
C THR A 106 52.86 81.47 -48.14
N LEU A 107 53.24 80.97 -46.96
CA LEU A 107 52.84 81.57 -45.68
C LEU A 107 53.48 82.96 -45.51
N THR A 108 52.65 83.96 -45.20
CA THR A 108 53.11 85.32 -44.89
C THR A 108 53.20 85.48 -43.37
N ALA A 109 54.40 85.72 -42.84
CA ALA A 109 54.65 85.79 -41.39
C ALA A 109 53.77 86.85 -40.69
N ASP A 110 53.57 88.02 -41.30
CA ASP A 110 52.79 89.11 -40.69
C ASP A 110 51.29 88.78 -40.52
N GLU A 111 50.69 88.09 -41.50
CA GLU A 111 49.29 87.64 -41.38
C GLU A 111 49.17 86.42 -40.45
N LEU A 112 50.19 85.56 -40.38
CA LEU A 112 50.22 84.44 -39.43
C LEU A 112 50.27 84.95 -37.98
N GLU A 113 51.15 85.91 -37.66
CA GLU A 113 51.25 86.51 -36.33
C GLU A 113 49.96 87.24 -35.93
N LYS A 114 49.29 87.89 -36.88
CA LYS A 114 47.99 88.53 -36.65
C LYS A 114 46.91 87.51 -36.28
N GLU A 115 46.84 86.37 -36.96
CA GLU A 115 45.88 85.31 -36.66
C GLU A 115 46.18 84.62 -35.32
N LEU A 116 47.45 84.36 -35.00
CA LEU A 116 47.85 83.81 -33.71
C LEU A 116 47.49 84.74 -32.54
N SER A 117 47.72 86.06 -32.67
CA SER A 117 47.32 87.02 -31.64
C SER A 117 45.80 87.16 -31.50
N LYS A 118 45.03 87.06 -32.59
CA LYS A 118 43.56 87.00 -32.48
C LYS A 118 43.10 85.77 -31.69
N GLN A 119 43.65 84.57 -31.98
CA GLN A 119 43.32 83.33 -31.27
C GLN A 119 43.70 83.40 -29.78
N ALA A 120 44.89 83.92 -29.46
CA ALA A 120 45.32 84.12 -28.08
C ALA A 120 44.41 85.10 -27.32
N SER A 121 43.95 86.17 -27.98
CA SER A 121 43.01 87.12 -27.39
C SER A 121 41.66 86.45 -27.06
N ALA A 122 41.12 85.63 -27.95
CA ALA A 122 39.88 84.88 -27.72
C ALA A 122 40.01 83.82 -26.62
N GLN A 123 41.17 83.16 -26.50
CA GLN A 123 41.46 82.21 -25.42
C GLN A 123 41.59 82.91 -24.05
N SER A 124 42.13 84.13 -24.00
CA SER A 124 42.15 84.95 -22.78
C SER A 124 40.73 85.29 -22.31
N GLU A 125 39.84 85.66 -23.23
CA GLU A 125 38.41 85.86 -22.91
C GLU A 125 37.73 84.56 -22.45
N LEU A 126 38.00 83.42 -23.10
CA LEU A 126 37.48 82.12 -22.67
C LEU A 126 37.92 81.77 -21.25
N ARG A 127 39.19 82.01 -20.90
CA ARG A 127 39.69 81.80 -19.54
C ARG A 127 38.93 82.66 -18.54
N ARG A 128 38.70 83.95 -18.84
CA ARG A 128 37.89 84.84 -17.99
C ARG A 128 36.47 84.34 -17.83
N ASP A 129 35.82 83.94 -18.92
CA ASP A 129 34.43 83.50 -18.90
C ASP A 129 34.27 82.18 -18.13
N VAL A 130 35.22 81.24 -18.26
CA VAL A 130 35.26 80.01 -17.46
C VAL A 130 35.46 80.32 -15.97
N SER A 131 36.34 81.26 -15.62
CA SER A 131 36.49 81.74 -14.24
C SER A 131 35.23 82.46 -13.70
N ARG A 132 34.30 82.90 -14.58
CA ARG A 132 32.99 83.48 -14.20
C ARG A 132 31.83 82.47 -14.26
N ALA A 133 32.00 81.31 -14.89
CA ALA A 133 30.96 80.28 -14.99
C ALA A 133 30.72 79.53 -13.66
N VAL A 134 31.64 79.66 -12.70
CA VAL A 134 31.45 79.31 -11.28
C VAL A 134 31.62 80.60 -10.47
N SER A 135 30.68 81.55 -10.57
CA SER A 135 30.72 82.74 -9.72
C SER A 135 29.35 83.29 -9.35
N PHE A 136 29.28 83.72 -8.08
CA PHE A 136 28.28 84.57 -7.46
C PHE A 136 28.26 85.97 -8.10
N GLN A 137 27.34 86.85 -7.68
CA GLN A 137 27.14 88.20 -8.23
C GLN A 137 28.44 89.03 -8.23
N LEU A 138 28.60 89.93 -9.21
CA LEU A 138 29.83 90.72 -9.50
C LEU A 138 30.36 91.57 -8.33
N ASP A 139 29.58 91.69 -7.26
CA ASP A 139 29.77 92.48 -6.05
C ASP A 139 29.89 91.62 -4.77
N TYR A 140 30.00 90.28 -4.90
CA TYR A 140 30.15 89.36 -3.78
C TYR A 140 31.59 89.36 -3.21
N ALA A 141 31.72 89.68 -1.92
CA ALA A 141 33.01 89.74 -1.19
C ALA A 141 33.21 88.60 -0.15
N GLY A 142 32.35 87.57 -0.16
CA GLY A 142 32.41 86.44 0.78
C GLY A 142 33.30 85.28 0.30
N ALA A 143 33.58 84.32 1.18
CA ALA A 143 34.29 83.09 0.81
C ALA A 143 33.51 82.31 -0.28
N THR A 144 34.22 81.86 -1.30
CA THR A 144 33.66 81.26 -2.53
C THR A 144 33.74 79.73 -2.56
N ASP A 145 34.25 79.11 -1.49
CA ASP A 145 34.46 77.67 -1.43
C ASP A 145 33.18 76.93 -0.99
N LEU A 146 32.85 75.84 -1.68
CA LEU A 146 31.83 74.91 -1.21
C LEU A 146 32.34 74.18 0.05
N PRO A 147 31.50 73.99 1.09
CA PRO A 147 31.91 73.24 2.27
C PRO A 147 32.17 71.76 1.91
N ALA A 148 33.09 71.12 2.64
CA ALA A 148 33.39 69.70 2.46
C ALA A 148 32.14 68.85 2.74
N ALA A 149 31.90 67.80 1.95
CA ALA A 149 30.70 66.97 2.11
C ALA A 149 30.71 66.18 3.44
N GLU A 150 29.61 66.28 4.20
CA GLU A 150 29.38 65.53 5.44
C GLU A 150 28.24 64.51 5.27
N ALA A 151 28.44 63.28 5.76
CA ALA A 151 27.42 62.22 5.67
C ALA A 151 26.15 62.57 6.48
N GLY A 152 24.97 62.39 5.88
CA GLY A 152 23.67 62.66 6.52
C GLY A 152 23.26 64.14 6.55
N LYS A 153 24.01 65.03 5.88
CA LYS A 153 23.70 66.45 5.71
C LYS A 153 23.40 66.76 4.25
N VAL A 154 22.64 67.83 4.03
CA VAL A 154 22.32 68.37 2.71
C VAL A 154 22.83 69.80 2.61
N LEU A 155 23.31 70.21 1.44
CA LEU A 155 23.76 71.58 1.22
C LEU A 155 22.57 72.54 1.23
N GLY A 156 22.62 73.57 2.07
CA GLY A 156 21.58 74.58 2.20
C GLY A 156 22.15 75.94 2.52
N TRP A 157 21.40 77.01 2.23
CA TRP A 157 21.81 78.37 2.57
C TRP A 157 21.89 78.55 4.08
N ASP A 158 22.94 79.24 4.54
CA ASP A 158 23.04 79.70 5.93
C ASP A 158 21.88 80.65 6.28
N ALA A 159 21.70 80.92 7.58
CA ALA A 159 20.56 81.72 8.04
C ALA A 159 20.52 83.15 7.47
N SER A 160 21.65 83.68 7.01
CA SER A 160 21.78 84.97 6.33
C SER A 160 21.66 84.90 4.80
N GLY A 161 21.55 83.71 4.20
CA GLY A 161 21.42 83.53 2.75
C GLY A 161 22.69 83.86 1.96
N THR A 162 23.84 83.92 2.64
CA THR A 162 25.10 84.45 2.12
C THR A 162 26.08 83.38 1.68
N LYS A 163 26.01 82.16 2.23
CA LYS A 163 26.84 81.01 1.84
C LYS A 163 26.06 79.71 1.92
N LEU A 164 26.55 78.67 1.24
CA LEU A 164 26.05 77.30 1.38
C LEU A 164 26.79 76.59 2.53
N GLU A 165 26.05 75.91 3.40
CA GLU A 165 26.57 75.13 4.53
C GLU A 165 25.92 73.74 4.60
N ASN A 166 26.60 72.78 5.26
CA ASN A 166 26.03 71.45 5.53
C ASN A 166 24.91 71.56 6.57
N LYS A 167 23.67 71.37 6.15
CA LYS A 167 22.49 71.43 7.01
C LYS A 167 21.93 70.06 7.32
N SER A 168 21.38 69.89 8.52
CA SER A 168 20.62 68.67 8.84
C SER A 168 19.28 68.69 8.11
N LEU A 169 18.76 67.52 7.74
CA LEU A 169 17.41 67.37 7.19
C LEU A 169 16.31 68.01 8.08
N LEU A 170 16.56 68.13 9.39
CA LEU A 170 15.66 68.76 10.36
C LEU A 170 15.44 70.26 10.10
N SER A 171 16.42 70.95 9.50
CA SER A 171 16.33 72.39 9.22
C SER A 171 15.45 72.76 8.01
N PHE A 172 15.04 71.77 7.21
CA PHE A 172 14.18 71.94 6.04
C PHE A 172 12.70 71.61 6.30
N GLY A 173 12.31 71.33 7.56
CA GLY A 173 10.91 71.04 7.92
C GLY A 173 10.32 69.75 7.35
N LEU A 174 11.09 68.97 6.56
CA LEU A 174 10.63 67.76 5.88
C LEU A 174 10.77 66.49 6.76
N ALA A 175 11.48 66.60 7.88
CA ALA A 175 11.68 65.50 8.82
C ALA A 175 10.42 65.18 9.67
N THR A 176 9.43 66.06 9.74
CA THR A 176 8.19 65.83 10.51
C THR A 176 7.17 64.96 9.81
N VAL A 177 7.39 64.51 8.57
CA VAL A 177 6.51 63.51 7.94
C VAL A 177 7.10 62.12 8.07
N SER A 178 8.40 61.94 7.84
CA SER A 178 9.03 60.62 7.92
C SER A 178 9.25 60.15 9.37
N ALA A 179 9.78 61.00 10.25
CA ALA A 179 9.98 60.64 11.65
C ALA A 179 8.66 60.57 12.43
N LEU A 180 7.70 61.47 12.15
CA LEU A 180 6.34 61.39 12.71
C LEU A 180 5.62 60.13 12.24
N MET A 181 5.69 59.74 10.97
CA MET A 181 5.08 58.47 10.51
C MET A 181 5.76 57.25 11.13
N THR A 182 7.03 57.35 11.52
CA THR A 182 7.77 56.27 12.19
C THR A 182 7.50 56.24 13.70
N THR A 183 7.24 57.38 14.36
CA THR A 183 6.88 57.46 15.79
C THR A 183 5.38 57.32 16.06
N VAL A 184 4.50 57.79 15.16
CA VAL A 184 3.03 57.55 15.17
C VAL A 184 2.69 56.07 15.03
N LEU A 185 3.60 55.28 14.44
CA LEU A 185 3.49 53.83 14.38
C LEU A 185 3.85 53.13 15.70
N ALA A 186 4.61 53.80 16.58
CA ALA A 186 5.29 53.17 17.72
C ALA A 186 4.66 53.47 19.09
N LEU A 187 3.82 54.51 19.23
CA LEU A 187 3.00 54.76 20.43
C LEU A 187 1.64 55.32 19.99
N ALA A 188 0.54 54.65 20.35
CA ALA A 188 -0.81 55.05 19.93
C ALA A 188 -1.64 55.55 21.11
N THR A 189 -1.98 56.83 21.10
CA THR A 189 -3.18 57.41 21.71
C THR A 189 -4.36 57.30 20.75
N TYR A 190 -5.60 57.44 21.26
CA TYR A 190 -6.83 57.40 20.44
C TYR A 190 -6.80 58.32 19.21
N ALA A 191 -6.23 59.54 19.36
CA ALA A 191 -6.18 60.53 18.30
C ALA A 191 -5.25 60.12 17.14
N GLU A 192 -4.14 59.45 17.46
CA GLU A 192 -3.16 58.99 16.48
C GLU A 192 -3.71 57.84 15.63
N ALA A 193 -4.46 56.90 16.23
CA ALA A 193 -5.11 55.82 15.49
C ALA A 193 -6.17 56.34 14.51
N TRP A 194 -6.98 57.32 14.90
CA TRP A 194 -7.99 57.94 14.03
C TRP A 194 -7.37 58.70 12.85
N LEU A 195 -6.24 59.38 13.07
CA LEU A 195 -5.53 60.10 12.01
C LEU A 195 -4.98 59.14 10.95
N VAL A 196 -4.33 58.05 11.38
CA VAL A 196 -3.77 57.03 10.47
C VAL A 196 -4.88 56.33 9.68
N LEU A 197 -5.99 55.94 10.33
CA LEU A 197 -7.12 55.32 9.64
C LEU A 197 -7.72 56.23 8.55
N LYS A 198 -7.84 57.54 8.82
CA LYS A 198 -8.36 58.51 7.84
C LYS A 198 -7.41 58.82 6.69
N LEU A 199 -6.10 58.78 6.92
CA LEU A 199 -5.08 59.03 5.89
C LEU A 199 -4.80 57.80 5.01
N ASN A 200 -4.67 56.62 5.63
CA ASN A 200 -4.22 55.41 4.94
C ASN A 200 -5.32 54.38 4.67
N GLY A 201 -6.51 54.53 5.26
CA GLY A 201 -7.61 53.57 5.13
C GLY A 201 -7.39 52.23 5.85
N SER A 202 -6.26 52.07 6.55
CA SER A 202 -5.90 50.85 7.27
C SER A 202 -5.05 51.15 8.51
N LEU A 203 -4.89 50.16 9.38
CA LEU A 203 -4.06 50.22 10.58
C LEU A 203 -3.00 49.11 10.53
N SER A 204 -1.76 49.46 10.83
CA SER A 204 -0.60 48.56 10.69
C SER A 204 -0.39 47.61 11.86
N THR A 205 -1.01 47.87 13.01
CA THR A 205 -0.85 47.07 14.23
C THR A 205 -2.18 46.89 14.94
N ARG A 206 -2.32 45.75 15.64
CA ARG A 206 -3.48 45.50 16.51
C ARG A 206 -3.59 46.54 17.63
N ALA A 207 -2.48 47.05 18.15
CA ALA A 207 -2.48 48.11 19.17
C ALA A 207 -3.21 49.38 18.68
N LEU A 208 -3.01 49.77 17.41
CA LEU A 208 -3.74 50.89 16.82
C LEU A 208 -5.25 50.62 16.73
N ILE A 209 -5.65 49.39 16.41
CA ILE A 209 -7.08 48.99 16.40
C ILE A 209 -7.69 49.08 17.81
N LYS A 210 -6.97 48.59 18.82
CA LYS A 210 -7.42 48.60 20.22
C LYS A 210 -7.58 50.01 20.80
N ALA A 211 -6.73 50.95 20.36
CA ALA A 211 -6.77 52.34 20.79
C ALA A 211 -7.98 53.13 20.23
N LEU A 212 -8.66 52.64 19.19
CA LEU A 212 -9.86 53.27 18.66
C LEU A 212 -11.02 53.16 19.67
N THR A 213 -11.81 54.24 19.79
CA THR A 213 -13.18 54.16 20.34
C THR A 213 -14.07 53.58 19.27
N PRO A 214 -14.57 52.35 19.46
CA PRO A 214 -15.31 51.66 18.43
C PRO A 214 -16.76 52.18 18.31
N GLN A 215 -17.34 52.02 17.14
CA GLN A 215 -18.77 52.22 16.87
C GLN A 215 -19.39 50.93 16.35
N VAL A 216 -20.67 50.67 16.64
CA VAL A 216 -21.37 49.45 16.19
C VAL A 216 -21.28 49.32 14.67
N GLY A 217 -20.76 48.18 14.18
CA GLY A 217 -20.58 47.92 12.76
C GLY A 217 -19.36 48.58 12.12
N MET A 218 -18.54 49.31 12.89
CA MET A 218 -17.27 49.87 12.39
C MET A 218 -16.35 48.75 11.91
N SER A 219 -15.77 48.90 10.73
CA SER A 219 -14.83 47.95 10.14
C SER A 219 -13.47 48.62 9.91
N VAL A 220 -12.39 47.93 10.25
CA VAL A 220 -11.01 48.40 10.08
C VAL A 220 -10.15 47.30 9.46
N LEU A 221 -9.33 47.66 8.46
CA LEU A 221 -8.38 46.75 7.85
C LEU A 221 -7.06 46.75 8.65
N LEU A 222 -6.68 45.60 9.19
CA LEU A 222 -5.34 45.36 9.72
C LEU A 222 -4.38 45.03 8.57
N THR A 223 -3.22 45.69 8.53
CA THR A 223 -2.13 45.41 7.56
C THR A 223 -0.84 44.93 8.23
N GLU A 224 -0.94 44.38 9.44
CA GLU A 224 0.19 43.72 10.12
C GLU A 224 0.69 42.55 9.25
N PRO A 225 2.00 42.47 8.92
CA PRO A 225 2.54 41.41 8.08
C PRO A 225 2.15 40.02 8.57
N GLY A 226 1.60 39.18 7.67
CA GLY A 226 1.13 37.83 7.99
C GLY A 226 -0.26 37.75 8.65
N ARG A 227 -0.82 38.87 9.13
CA ARG A 227 -2.12 38.93 9.84
C ARG A 227 -3.16 39.82 9.16
N VAL A 228 -2.95 40.16 7.90
CA VAL A 228 -3.82 41.08 7.14
C VAL A 228 -5.27 40.61 7.18
N GLY A 229 -6.21 41.52 7.42
CA GLY A 229 -7.65 41.21 7.41
C GLY A 229 -8.49 42.25 8.14
N ASN A 230 -9.81 42.19 7.91
CA ASN A 230 -10.74 43.15 8.51
C ASN A 230 -11.11 42.74 9.94
N PHE A 231 -11.28 43.73 10.81
CA PHE A 231 -11.92 43.58 12.11
C PHE A 231 -13.17 44.45 12.15
N ILE A 232 -14.27 43.86 12.60
CA ILE A 232 -15.57 44.51 12.73
C ILE A 232 -15.91 44.60 14.22
N TRP A 233 -16.28 45.78 14.69
CA TRP A 233 -16.74 45.95 16.05
C TRP A 233 -18.13 45.35 16.24
N ARG A 234 -18.25 44.41 17.20
CA ARG A 234 -19.49 43.73 17.55
C ARG A 234 -19.81 43.92 19.03
N LEU A 235 -21.09 44.13 19.33
CA LEU A 235 -21.61 44.14 20.70
C LEU A 235 -21.86 42.70 21.17
N GLY A 236 -21.64 42.45 22.46
CA GLY A 236 -21.84 41.14 23.09
C GLY A 236 -20.78 40.85 24.15
N ASP A 237 -20.97 39.76 24.89
CA ASP A 237 -19.95 39.27 25.82
C ASP A 237 -18.95 38.38 25.09
N TYR A 238 -17.72 38.89 24.96
CA TYR A 238 -16.59 38.21 24.33
C TYR A 238 -15.49 37.85 25.34
N SER A 239 -15.79 37.88 26.64
CA SER A 239 -14.77 37.70 27.69
C SER A 239 -14.08 36.33 27.61
N ALA A 240 -14.81 35.27 27.31
CA ALA A 240 -14.25 33.92 27.15
C ALA A 240 -13.42 33.77 25.86
N GLN A 241 -13.88 34.37 24.76
CA GLN A 241 -13.22 34.35 23.47
C GLN A 241 -11.90 35.12 23.53
N ILE A 242 -11.90 36.31 24.13
CA ILE A 242 -10.68 37.12 24.33
C ILE A 242 -9.69 36.42 25.27
N ALA A 243 -10.17 35.80 26.36
CA ALA A 243 -9.30 35.07 27.28
C ALA A 243 -8.62 33.87 26.60
N MET A 244 -9.30 33.21 25.67
CA MET A 244 -8.77 32.08 24.91
C MET A 244 -7.83 32.51 23.77
N ASP A 245 -8.15 33.62 23.11
CA ASP A 245 -7.38 34.21 22.02
C ASP A 245 -6.25 35.10 22.52
N THR A 246 -5.30 34.49 23.24
CA THR A 246 -4.13 35.18 23.81
C THR A 246 -3.21 35.79 22.74
N SER A 247 -3.32 35.35 21.49
CA SER A 247 -2.58 35.90 20.35
C SER A 247 -3.34 37.00 19.60
N GLU A 248 -4.57 37.31 20.04
CA GLU A 248 -5.52 38.25 19.47
C GLU A 248 -5.67 38.09 17.95
N GLY A 249 -5.80 36.84 17.52
CA GLY A 249 -5.95 36.49 16.11
C GLY A 249 -7.33 36.82 15.57
N VAL A 250 -8.38 36.53 16.31
CA VAL A 250 -9.80 36.73 15.95
C VAL A 250 -10.48 37.78 16.82
N TYR A 251 -10.21 37.79 18.13
CA TYR A 251 -10.91 38.63 19.10
C TYR A 251 -9.94 39.63 19.74
N LEU A 252 -10.20 40.91 19.49
CA LEU A 252 -9.42 42.03 20.00
C LEU A 252 -10.26 42.86 20.98
N LYS A 253 -9.75 43.02 22.21
CA LYS A 253 -10.37 43.91 23.20
C LYS A 253 -10.03 45.37 22.87
N ALA A 254 -11.02 46.24 22.70
CA ALA A 254 -10.77 47.70 22.65
C ALA A 254 -10.32 48.22 24.03
N ASP A 255 -9.38 49.15 24.06
CA ASP A 255 -8.84 49.67 25.33
C ASP A 255 -9.89 50.46 26.11
N SER A 256 -10.78 51.15 25.38
CA SER A 256 -11.85 51.99 25.93
C SER A 256 -13.13 51.24 26.34
N VAL A 257 -13.25 49.94 26.03
CA VAL A 257 -14.49 49.17 26.26
C VAL A 257 -14.18 47.84 26.96
N ALA A 258 -15.05 47.42 27.87
CA ALA A 258 -14.93 46.13 28.57
C ALA A 258 -15.27 44.95 27.64
N SER A 259 -14.62 43.80 27.84
CA SER A 259 -14.80 42.59 27.01
C SER A 259 -16.21 42.00 27.06
N ASN A 260 -16.97 42.29 28.12
CA ASN A 260 -18.36 41.88 28.28
C ASN A 260 -19.38 42.78 27.56
N VAL A 261 -18.92 43.87 26.93
CA VAL A 261 -19.76 44.81 26.17
C VAL A 261 -19.57 44.64 24.66
N GLY A 262 -18.35 44.37 24.21
CA GLY A 262 -18.05 44.11 22.81
C GLY A 262 -16.59 43.82 22.54
N ALA A 263 -16.31 43.41 21.30
CA ALA A 263 -14.96 43.15 20.81
C ALA A 263 -14.82 43.53 19.33
N TRP A 264 -13.59 43.82 18.92
CA TRP A 264 -13.20 43.79 17.52
C TRP A 264 -13.08 42.33 17.09
N VAL A 265 -13.94 41.88 16.19
CA VAL A 265 -13.98 40.49 15.71
C VAL A 265 -13.48 40.44 14.28
N ARG A 266 -12.48 39.59 14.01
CA ARG A 266 -11.94 39.39 12.67
C ARG A 266 -13.02 38.84 11.75
N ASP A 267 -13.11 39.42 10.57
CA ASP A 267 -13.91 38.90 9.46
C ASP A 267 -13.03 38.01 8.58
N PHE A 268 -13.40 36.74 8.43
CA PHE A 268 -12.67 35.75 7.65
C PHE A 268 -13.62 34.69 7.09
N GLU A 269 -13.31 34.19 5.89
CA GLU A 269 -13.96 32.99 5.33
C GLU A 269 -13.32 31.71 5.87
N ILE A 270 -11.99 31.70 5.96
CA ILE A 270 -11.18 30.59 6.46
C ILE A 270 -10.28 31.09 7.58
N LEU A 271 -10.34 30.43 8.74
CA LEU A 271 -9.42 30.70 9.84
C LEU A 271 -8.06 30.05 9.55
N THR A 272 -6.98 30.84 9.60
CA THR A 272 -5.62 30.34 9.37
C THR A 272 -4.72 30.57 10.58
N VAL A 273 -3.67 29.76 10.72
CA VAL A 273 -2.70 29.88 11.82
C VAL A 273 -1.94 31.21 11.84
N GLU A 274 -1.80 31.88 10.69
CA GLU A 274 -1.08 33.15 10.59
C GLU A 274 -1.87 34.31 11.18
N HIS A 275 -3.20 34.25 11.25
CA HIS A 275 -3.99 35.23 11.99
C HIS A 275 -3.53 35.35 13.45
N PHE A 276 -3.06 34.24 14.04
CA PHE A 276 -2.53 34.16 15.39
C PHE A 276 -1.01 34.39 15.46
N GLY A 277 -0.33 34.58 14.33
CA GLY A 277 1.08 34.96 14.25
C GLY A 277 2.04 33.86 13.85
N ALA A 278 1.57 32.70 13.39
CA ALA A 278 2.45 31.70 12.81
C ALA A 278 3.14 32.29 11.56
N SER A 279 4.45 32.11 11.44
CA SER A 279 5.26 32.61 10.33
C SER A 279 6.43 31.67 10.04
N THR A 280 6.80 31.57 8.76
CA THR A 280 7.97 30.79 8.32
C THR A 280 9.29 31.36 8.83
N THR A 281 9.30 32.62 9.27
CA THR A 281 10.47 33.32 9.85
C THR A 281 10.41 33.43 11.37
N ALA A 282 9.31 33.01 12.00
CA ALA A 282 9.17 33.06 13.46
C ALA A 282 9.99 31.95 14.13
N THR A 283 10.34 32.16 15.40
CA THR A 283 10.99 31.12 16.20
C THR A 283 10.04 29.94 16.39
N ARG A 284 10.62 28.75 16.63
CA ARG A 284 9.86 27.53 16.89
C ARG A 284 8.85 27.69 18.04
N ALA A 285 9.29 28.30 19.14
CA ALA A 285 8.45 28.62 20.29
C ALA A 285 7.27 29.55 19.94
N ALA A 286 7.53 30.60 19.16
CA ALA A 286 6.50 31.55 18.76
C ALA A 286 5.46 30.91 17.83
N ASN A 287 5.90 30.10 16.87
CA ASN A 287 5.02 29.32 16.01
C ASN A 287 4.17 28.33 16.83
N ARG A 288 4.79 27.60 17.76
CA ARG A 288 4.05 26.69 18.65
C ARG A 288 2.96 27.41 19.41
N ALA A 289 3.28 28.55 20.05
CA ALA A 289 2.32 29.34 20.81
C ALA A 289 1.17 29.88 19.94
N ALA A 290 1.49 30.41 18.76
CA ALA A 290 0.51 30.93 17.81
C ALA A 290 -0.43 29.83 17.30
N ILE A 291 0.11 28.68 16.88
CA ILE A 291 -0.68 27.55 16.38
C ILE A 291 -1.51 26.94 17.51
N GLN A 292 -0.98 26.83 18.73
CA GLN A 292 -1.75 26.36 19.88
C GLN A 292 -2.93 27.29 20.20
N CYS A 293 -2.71 28.60 20.18
CA CYS A 293 -3.78 29.58 20.37
C CYS A 293 -4.84 29.46 19.26
N ALA A 294 -4.40 29.30 18.00
CA ALA A 294 -5.28 29.07 16.87
C ALA A 294 -6.15 27.81 17.04
N ILE A 295 -5.54 26.71 17.49
CA ILE A 295 -6.25 25.45 17.77
C ILE A 295 -7.29 25.66 18.88
N ASN A 296 -6.93 26.29 19.99
CA ASN A 296 -7.84 26.53 21.11
C ASN A 296 -9.09 27.31 20.66
N VAL A 297 -8.89 28.39 19.90
CA VAL A 297 -10.00 29.20 19.37
C VAL A 297 -10.82 28.43 18.33
N ALA A 298 -10.16 27.70 17.44
CA ALA A 298 -10.84 26.97 16.38
C ALA A 298 -11.77 25.88 16.93
N GLN A 299 -11.31 25.04 17.86
CA GLN A 299 -12.13 23.95 18.40
C GLN A 299 -13.29 24.44 19.27
N ALA A 300 -13.16 25.61 19.89
CA ALA A 300 -14.19 26.15 20.77
C ALA A 300 -15.27 26.94 20.01
N TYR A 301 -14.89 27.67 18.96
CA TYR A 301 -15.76 28.71 18.39
C TYR A 301 -15.91 28.71 16.86
N VAL A 302 -15.10 27.95 16.11
CA VAL A 302 -15.07 28.06 14.63
C VAL A 302 -15.29 26.72 13.93
N GLY A 303 -14.77 25.62 14.47
CA GLY A 303 -14.90 24.27 13.92
C GLY A 303 -13.88 23.91 12.84
N GLY A 304 -13.06 24.86 12.36
CA GLY A 304 -12.05 24.61 11.33
C GLY A 304 -10.82 25.51 11.43
N LEU A 305 -9.66 24.97 11.07
CA LEU A 305 -8.37 25.68 11.05
C LEU A 305 -7.51 25.23 9.87
N MET A 306 -6.96 26.20 9.14
CA MET A 306 -6.09 25.97 8.00
C MET A 306 -4.61 26.26 8.30
N VAL A 307 -3.74 25.35 7.88
CA VAL A 307 -2.28 25.52 7.80
C VAL A 307 -1.92 25.81 6.35
N ARG A 308 -1.35 26.98 6.03
CA ARG A 308 -1.08 27.36 4.62
C ARG A 308 0.35 27.10 4.15
N ASP A 309 1.31 27.10 5.07
CA ASP A 309 2.74 26.99 4.80
C ASP A 309 3.42 26.00 5.77
N ALA A 310 4.75 25.93 5.75
CA ALA A 310 5.54 25.11 6.65
C ALA A 310 5.99 25.88 7.89
N TYR A 311 5.49 25.48 9.06
CA TYR A 311 5.84 26.10 10.34
C TYR A 311 6.65 25.13 11.19
N LEU A 312 7.77 25.61 11.72
CA LEU A 312 8.59 24.85 12.66
C LEU A 312 8.12 25.11 14.09
N THR A 313 8.01 24.07 14.92
CA THR A 313 7.67 24.17 16.35
C THR A 313 8.72 23.50 17.24
N ASP A 314 8.71 23.78 18.55
CA ASP A 314 9.61 23.22 19.57
C ASP A 314 8.88 22.31 20.56
N GLY A 315 7.76 21.74 20.12
CA GLY A 315 6.86 20.97 20.95
C GLY A 315 5.60 20.63 20.18
N ALA A 316 4.84 19.68 20.73
CA ALA A 316 3.53 19.33 20.21
C ALA A 316 2.56 20.51 20.29
N VAL A 317 1.72 20.63 19.27
CA VAL A 317 0.45 21.34 19.36
C VAL A 317 -0.65 20.34 19.74
N VAL A 318 -1.53 20.76 20.63
CA VAL A 318 -2.48 19.88 21.33
C VAL A 318 -3.90 20.21 20.91
N GLN A 319 -4.62 19.21 20.41
CA GLN A 319 -6.04 19.29 20.10
C GLN A 319 -6.85 18.50 21.13
N THR A 320 -7.92 19.11 21.67
CA THR A 320 -8.70 18.51 22.76
C THR A 320 -10.18 18.31 22.43
N ALA A 321 -10.66 18.84 21.30
CA ALA A 321 -12.04 18.72 20.84
C ALA A 321 -12.10 18.57 19.30
N ALA A 322 -13.30 18.26 18.78
CA ALA A 322 -13.52 18.11 17.34
C ALA A 322 -13.25 19.43 16.59
N MET A 323 -12.47 19.34 15.51
CA MET A 323 -12.33 20.39 14.51
C MET A 323 -11.88 19.79 13.19
N GLN A 324 -12.06 20.53 12.10
CA GLN A 324 -11.38 20.27 10.84
C GLN A 324 -10.01 20.95 10.85
N PHE A 325 -8.93 20.18 10.71
CA PHE A 325 -7.58 20.72 10.69
C PHE A 325 -6.89 20.35 9.38
N TRP A 326 -6.68 21.33 8.50
CA TRP A 326 -6.42 21.05 7.09
C TRP A 326 -5.39 21.97 6.44
N GLY A 327 -4.89 21.57 5.28
CA GLY A 327 -3.96 22.34 4.46
C GLY A 327 -4.31 22.33 2.98
N TYR A 328 -3.48 22.96 2.16
CA TYR A 328 -3.61 22.91 0.70
C TYR A 328 -3.21 21.53 0.16
N HIS A 329 -2.05 21.05 0.60
CA HIS A 329 -1.45 19.77 0.23
C HIS A 329 -0.36 19.42 1.24
N ALA A 330 -0.09 18.13 1.44
CA ALA A 330 0.95 17.67 2.37
C ALA A 330 2.33 18.26 2.05
N ASP A 331 2.65 18.52 0.78
CA ASP A 331 3.96 19.06 0.38
C ASP A 331 4.16 20.54 0.72
N LYS A 332 3.09 21.28 1.02
CA LYS A 332 3.12 22.73 1.29
C LYS A 332 2.76 23.06 2.74
N SER A 333 1.64 22.53 3.21
CA SER A 333 1.11 22.81 4.54
C SER A 333 1.76 21.88 5.56
N LYS A 334 2.64 22.38 6.44
CA LYS A 334 3.41 21.52 7.35
C LYS A 334 3.50 22.08 8.75
N ILE A 335 3.47 21.18 9.74
CA ILE A 335 3.95 21.43 11.09
C ILE A 335 5.09 20.46 11.35
N VAL A 336 6.28 21.00 11.61
CA VAL A 336 7.48 20.21 11.85
C VAL A 336 8.06 20.56 13.21
N THR A 337 8.00 19.61 14.14
CA THR A 337 8.53 19.78 15.50
C THR A 337 9.87 19.06 15.68
N ASN A 338 10.71 19.58 16.57
CA ASN A 338 11.90 18.87 17.08
C ASN A 338 11.69 18.31 18.50
N ALA A 339 10.52 18.52 19.10
CA ALA A 339 10.17 17.96 20.40
C ALA A 339 8.70 17.53 20.44
N GLY A 340 8.40 16.39 21.10
CA GLY A 340 7.09 15.74 21.13
C GLY A 340 6.60 15.27 19.76
N ALA A 341 5.35 14.84 19.69
CA ALA A 341 4.63 14.65 18.43
C ALA A 341 4.39 16.00 17.73
N ALA A 342 4.18 16.03 16.41
CA ALA A 342 3.79 17.28 15.75
C ALA A 342 2.38 17.70 16.17
N LEU A 343 1.46 16.73 16.20
CA LEU A 343 0.12 16.87 16.73
C LEU A 343 -0.11 15.85 17.84
N SER A 344 -0.51 16.33 19.01
CA SER A 344 -1.01 15.50 20.10
C SER A 344 -2.52 15.67 20.24
N ILE A 345 -3.25 14.57 20.20
CA ILE A 345 -4.70 14.55 20.35
C ILE A 345 -4.99 14.07 21.77
N VAL A 346 -5.53 14.96 22.60
CA VAL A 346 -5.78 14.72 24.04
C VAL A 346 -7.20 15.16 24.37
N PRO A 347 -8.21 14.35 24.02
CA PRO A 347 -9.60 14.71 24.29
C PRO A 347 -9.84 14.88 25.78
N THR A 348 -10.56 15.92 26.17
CA THR A 348 -10.95 16.16 27.57
C THR A 348 -12.32 15.57 27.91
N ALA A 349 -13.06 15.10 26.90
CA ALA A 349 -14.32 14.39 26.98
C ALA A 349 -14.49 13.53 25.71
N GLY A 350 -15.52 12.67 25.67
CA GLY A 350 -15.87 11.94 24.46
C GLY A 350 -16.15 12.86 23.28
N ILE A 351 -15.42 12.68 22.19
CA ILE A 351 -15.59 13.41 20.93
C ILE A 351 -16.37 12.53 19.96
N ALA A 352 -17.70 12.58 20.05
CA ALA A 352 -18.58 12.38 18.90
C ALA A 352 -19.24 13.71 18.59
N THR A 353 -19.39 14.00 17.30
CA THR A 353 -20.29 15.07 16.85
C THR A 353 -21.48 14.41 16.17
N ASP A 354 -22.66 15.03 16.24
CA ASP A 354 -23.97 14.52 15.80
C ASP A 354 -23.98 14.10 14.31
N ASN A 355 -23.33 12.98 13.98
CA ASN A 355 -23.06 12.48 12.63
C ASN A 355 -22.28 13.42 11.68
N THR A 356 -21.66 14.49 12.18
CA THR A 356 -20.78 15.34 11.37
C THR A 356 -19.35 14.79 11.35
N TRP A 357 -18.73 14.72 10.16
CA TRP A 357 -17.37 14.22 10.03
C TRP A 357 -16.34 15.33 10.27
N TRP A 358 -15.34 15.05 11.09
CA TRP A 358 -14.22 15.95 11.39
C TRP A 358 -12.88 15.27 11.10
N GLY A 359 -11.76 15.92 11.38
CA GLY A 359 -10.43 15.31 11.29
C GLY A 359 -9.43 16.12 10.49
N TRP A 360 -8.48 15.42 9.86
CA TRP A 360 -7.24 16.02 9.35
C TRP A 360 -7.09 15.81 7.86
N LYS A 361 -6.79 16.88 7.11
CA LYS A 361 -6.73 16.82 5.65
C LYS A 361 -5.56 17.56 5.01
N ASN A 362 -4.88 16.93 4.04
CA ASN A 362 -3.96 17.61 3.11
C ASN A 362 -2.82 18.42 3.79
N LEU A 363 -2.22 17.89 4.85
CA LEU A 363 -1.08 18.53 5.55
C LEU A 363 -0.01 17.51 5.98
N THR A 364 1.19 17.99 6.25
CA THR A 364 2.26 17.22 6.89
C THR A 364 2.34 17.50 8.38
N LEU A 365 2.42 16.44 9.18
CA LEU A 365 2.63 16.47 10.62
C LEU A 365 3.87 15.63 10.93
N GLN A 366 5.00 16.29 11.22
CA GLN A 366 6.30 15.65 11.33
C GLN A 366 7.03 15.98 12.63
N THR A 367 7.63 14.96 13.25
CA THR A 367 8.59 15.12 14.36
C THR A 367 9.94 14.54 14.01
N THR A 368 11.00 15.09 14.61
CA THR A 368 12.36 14.52 14.59
C THR A 368 12.77 13.91 15.93
N GLU A 369 11.91 13.93 16.96
CA GLU A 369 12.22 13.37 18.28
C GLU A 369 12.19 11.84 18.24
N VAL A 370 13.26 11.20 18.73
CA VAL A 370 13.34 9.73 18.84
C VAL A 370 12.23 9.22 19.75
N GLY A 371 11.54 8.16 19.34
CA GLY A 371 10.45 7.57 20.12
C GLY A 371 9.10 8.26 19.95
N ARG A 372 8.99 9.27 19.07
CA ARG A 372 7.74 9.98 18.80
C ARG A 372 7.17 9.69 17.41
N TYR A 373 5.85 9.81 17.31
CA TYR A 373 5.10 9.75 16.06
C TYR A 373 4.75 11.15 15.55
N GLY A 374 4.49 11.28 14.25
CA GLY A 374 4.00 12.54 13.68
C GLY A 374 2.68 12.99 14.33
N ILE A 375 1.76 12.04 14.52
CA ILE A 375 0.49 12.23 15.23
C ILE A 375 0.42 11.22 16.39
N GLU A 376 0.12 11.70 17.59
CA GLU A 376 -0.10 10.85 18.76
C GLU A 376 -1.46 11.15 19.37
N TYR A 377 -2.35 10.16 19.41
CA TYR A 377 -3.49 10.16 20.31
C TYR A 377 -3.04 9.65 21.68
N ALA A 378 -3.16 10.49 22.69
CA ALA A 378 -2.86 10.16 24.07
C ALA A 378 -4.18 10.14 24.86
N SER A 379 -4.76 8.94 24.98
CA SER A 379 -5.95 8.72 25.81
C SER A 379 -5.64 8.91 27.30
N ALA A 380 -6.55 9.56 28.03
CA ALA A 380 -6.52 9.74 29.47
C ALA A 380 -7.94 9.74 30.09
N GLY A 381 -8.52 8.55 30.35
CA GLY A 381 -9.77 8.43 31.13
C GLY A 381 -10.97 7.84 30.36
N ASN A 382 -12.10 8.55 30.39
CA ASN A 382 -13.40 8.08 29.84
C ASN A 382 -13.75 8.70 28.48
N GLU A 383 -12.79 9.34 27.83
CA GLU A 383 -12.94 9.89 26.50
C GLU A 383 -12.94 8.82 25.41
N TYR A 384 -13.53 9.17 24.27
CA TYR A 384 -13.56 8.37 23.07
C TYR A 384 -13.45 9.28 21.86
N MET A 385 -13.08 8.73 20.71
CA MET A 385 -13.07 9.47 19.44
C MET A 385 -13.90 8.72 18.40
N SER A 386 -14.80 9.44 17.73
CA SER A 386 -15.66 8.87 16.69
C SER A 386 -15.93 9.85 15.55
N ASN A 387 -16.36 9.33 14.41
CA ASN A 387 -16.83 10.10 13.24
C ASN A 387 -15.74 11.02 12.66
N PHE A 388 -14.51 10.53 12.52
CA PHE A 388 -13.40 11.32 11.97
C PHE A 388 -12.71 10.64 10.79
N ILE A 389 -12.07 11.46 9.96
CA ILE A 389 -11.30 11.04 8.81
C ILE A 389 -9.89 11.64 8.83
N VAL A 390 -8.90 10.83 8.48
CA VAL A 390 -7.54 11.27 8.17
C VAL A 390 -7.33 11.06 6.68
N GLU A 391 -7.16 12.15 5.92
CA GLU A 391 -7.16 12.10 4.46
C GLU A 391 -6.05 12.96 3.82
N GLY A 392 -5.20 12.37 2.98
CA GLY A 392 -4.14 13.14 2.31
C GLY A 392 -3.10 13.70 3.29
N VAL A 393 -3.00 13.11 4.49
CA VAL A 393 -2.06 13.54 5.52
C VAL A 393 -0.75 12.78 5.35
N LYS A 394 0.36 13.52 5.41
CA LYS A 394 1.68 12.91 5.60
C LYS A 394 2.06 12.99 7.07
N ALA A 395 2.18 11.84 7.73
CA ALA A 395 2.60 11.77 9.13
C ALA A 395 3.95 11.06 9.22
N SER A 396 4.90 11.65 9.94
CA SER A 396 6.27 11.15 10.01
C SER A 396 6.89 11.36 11.38
N GLY A 397 7.50 10.32 11.93
CA GLY A 397 8.29 10.38 13.15
C GLY A 397 9.26 9.20 13.22
N PRO A 398 10.34 9.28 14.02
CA PRO A 398 11.26 8.17 14.19
C PRO A 398 10.60 6.87 14.69
N ALA A 399 9.56 6.97 15.54
CA ALA A 399 8.80 5.79 15.97
C ALA A 399 7.74 5.34 14.95
N GLY A 400 7.21 6.28 14.16
CA GLY A 400 6.28 6.02 13.07
C GLY A 400 5.49 7.26 12.66
N GLY A 401 4.58 7.09 11.71
CA GLY A 401 3.75 8.17 11.20
C GLY A 401 2.67 8.55 12.20
N VAL A 402 1.88 7.56 12.63
CA VAL A 402 0.77 7.76 13.56
C VAL A 402 0.76 6.73 14.68
N SER A 403 0.36 7.18 15.87
CA SER A 403 0.00 6.34 17.00
C SER A 403 -1.40 6.71 17.49
N PHE A 404 -2.33 5.78 17.30
CA PHE A 404 -3.67 5.81 17.87
C PHE A 404 -3.75 4.76 18.97
N ASP A 405 -3.12 5.07 20.10
CA ASP A 405 -3.12 4.23 21.30
C ASP A 405 -4.24 4.69 22.24
N SER A 406 -5.28 3.86 22.35
CA SER A 406 -6.40 4.13 23.24
C SER A 406 -6.34 3.33 24.54
N SER A 407 -5.21 2.68 24.86
CA SER A 407 -5.07 1.83 26.07
C SER A 407 -5.46 2.54 27.38
N GLY A 408 -5.30 3.86 27.46
CA GLY A 408 -5.72 4.69 28.59
C GLY A 408 -7.19 5.13 28.58
N SER A 409 -7.94 4.88 27.51
CA SER A 409 -9.39 5.16 27.40
C SER A 409 -10.21 3.95 27.85
N THR A 410 -11.37 4.16 28.49
CA THR A 410 -12.31 3.05 28.81
C THR A 410 -13.21 2.65 27.64
N VAL A 411 -13.26 3.45 26.57
CA VAL A 411 -14.19 3.27 25.45
C VAL A 411 -13.42 2.95 24.17
N GLY A 412 -12.51 3.82 23.72
CA GLY A 412 -11.68 3.61 22.52
C GLY A 412 -11.98 4.56 21.35
N ILE A 413 -11.69 4.09 20.13
CA ILE A 413 -11.78 4.83 18.87
C ILE A 413 -12.73 4.11 17.92
N PHE A 414 -13.76 4.78 17.41
CA PHE A 414 -14.81 4.16 16.61
C PHE A 414 -15.07 4.92 15.31
N SER A 415 -15.76 4.26 14.37
CA SER A 415 -16.36 4.91 13.19
C SER A 415 -15.42 5.93 12.52
N CYS A 416 -14.24 5.47 12.12
CA CYS A 416 -13.20 6.34 11.58
C CYS A 416 -12.55 5.75 10.34
N THR A 417 -11.93 6.62 9.54
CA THR A 417 -11.29 6.23 8.29
C THR A 417 -9.94 6.92 8.12
N PHE A 418 -8.90 6.13 7.93
CA PHE A 418 -7.58 6.57 7.52
C PHE A 418 -7.45 6.27 6.04
N ARG A 419 -7.53 7.28 5.17
CA ARG A 419 -7.43 7.08 3.72
C ARG A 419 -6.46 7.96 2.96
N ARG A 420 -5.81 7.42 1.94
CA ARG A 420 -4.92 8.20 1.05
C ARG A 420 -3.85 8.98 1.79
N ASN A 421 -3.31 8.41 2.87
CA ASN A 421 -2.27 9.04 3.68
C ASN A 421 -0.88 8.50 3.33
N TRP A 422 0.14 9.22 3.77
CA TRP A 422 1.54 8.78 3.75
C TRP A 422 2.02 8.63 5.20
N PHE A 423 2.19 7.40 5.66
CA PHE A 423 2.71 7.10 6.99
C PHE A 423 4.16 6.62 6.89
N ASP A 424 5.08 7.50 7.22
CA ASP A 424 6.51 7.19 7.20
C ASP A 424 6.89 6.47 8.50
N ASN A 425 7.71 5.42 8.38
CA ASN A 425 8.12 4.55 9.49
C ASN A 425 6.97 3.81 10.21
N GLY A 426 5.86 3.54 9.51
CA GLY A 426 4.79 2.68 10.04
C GLY A 426 3.71 3.38 10.85
N SER A 427 2.80 2.59 11.42
CA SER A 427 1.62 3.06 12.13
C SER A 427 1.21 2.10 13.25
N LEU A 428 0.76 2.66 14.37
CA LEU A 428 0.29 1.92 15.54
C LEU A 428 -1.19 2.26 15.81
N PHE A 429 -2.01 1.23 15.93
CA PHE A 429 -3.40 1.30 16.38
C PHE A 429 -3.55 0.32 17.55
N LYS A 430 -3.75 0.84 18.76
CA LYS A 430 -3.75 0.01 19.96
C LYS A 430 -5.01 0.17 20.80
N ASP A 431 -5.54 -0.98 21.17
CA ASP A 431 -6.81 -1.19 21.85
C ASP A 431 -7.94 -0.35 21.26
N ILE A 432 -7.91 -0.11 19.93
CA ILE A 432 -8.90 0.72 19.22
C ILE A 432 -10.31 0.14 19.36
N GLY A 433 -11.35 0.92 19.08
CA GLY A 433 -12.71 0.39 19.04
C GLY A 433 -13.02 -0.31 17.70
N ASP A 434 -14.31 -0.38 17.37
CA ASP A 434 -14.80 -1.01 16.14
C ASP A 434 -15.04 -0.02 14.99
N SER A 435 -15.38 -0.55 13.81
CA SER A 435 -15.75 0.26 12.63
C SER A 435 -14.59 1.16 12.16
N VAL A 436 -13.39 0.60 12.13
CA VAL A 436 -12.15 1.30 11.78
C VAL A 436 -11.67 0.85 10.41
N HIS A 437 -11.48 1.81 9.51
CA HIS A 437 -11.01 1.55 8.15
C HIS A 437 -9.63 2.19 7.90
N ILE A 438 -8.68 1.39 7.39
CA ILE A 438 -7.35 1.82 6.97
C ILE A 438 -7.23 1.49 5.47
N LEU A 439 -7.46 2.51 4.63
CA LEU A 439 -7.72 2.34 3.20
C LEU A 439 -6.74 3.14 2.33
N GLU A 440 -6.27 2.60 1.20
CA GLU A 440 -5.58 3.42 0.17
C GLU A 440 -4.33 4.18 0.69
N ASN A 441 -3.72 3.78 1.80
CA ASN A 441 -2.57 4.49 2.37
C ASN A 441 -1.26 3.98 1.77
N THR A 442 -0.27 4.85 1.69
CA THR A 442 1.13 4.47 1.47
C THR A 442 1.85 4.44 2.81
N VAL A 443 2.41 3.29 3.16
CA VAL A 443 3.13 3.09 4.41
C VAL A 443 4.52 2.56 4.10
N ASN A 444 5.56 3.25 4.57
CA ASN A 444 6.95 2.91 4.26
C ASN A 444 7.84 2.92 5.50
N GLY A 445 9.08 2.45 5.36
CA GLY A 445 10.15 2.68 6.33
C GLY A 445 10.65 1.42 7.03
N ASN A 446 11.27 1.61 8.20
CA ASN A 446 12.00 0.55 8.89
C ASN A 446 11.16 -0.26 9.89
N ASN A 447 10.09 0.31 10.42
CA ASN A 447 9.28 -0.32 11.46
C ASN A 447 8.11 -1.12 10.85
N ILE A 448 7.22 -1.65 11.70
CA ILE A 448 6.00 -2.34 11.28
C ILE A 448 5.10 -1.37 10.51
N GLY A 449 4.61 -1.79 9.33
CA GLY A 449 3.75 -0.96 8.49
C GLY A 449 2.44 -0.59 9.19
N ILE A 450 1.56 -1.54 9.37
CA ILE A 450 0.29 -1.37 10.09
C ILE A 450 0.26 -2.36 11.24
N LEU A 451 0.49 -1.87 12.46
CA LEU A 451 0.33 -2.63 13.69
C LEU A 451 -1.03 -2.34 14.30
N VAL A 452 -1.89 -3.36 14.40
CA VAL A 452 -3.11 -3.30 15.20
C VAL A 452 -2.99 -4.28 16.36
N ASN A 453 -3.14 -3.77 17.58
CA ASN A 453 -3.07 -4.58 18.79
C ASN A 453 -4.29 -4.33 19.67
N GLY A 454 -5.26 -5.24 19.63
CA GLY A 454 -6.50 -5.18 20.38
C GLY A 454 -7.59 -4.36 19.68
N VAL A 455 -8.83 -4.88 19.76
CA VAL A 455 -10.06 -4.15 19.44
C VAL A 455 -11.01 -4.20 20.64
N LYS A 456 -11.37 -3.05 21.20
CA LYS A 456 -12.38 -2.86 22.27
C LYS A 456 -13.79 -2.93 21.69
N GLY A 457 -14.65 -3.69 22.33
CA GLY A 457 -16.09 -3.75 22.00
C GLY A 457 -16.55 -5.10 21.46
N GLY A 458 -17.86 -5.17 21.18
CA GLY A 458 -18.56 -6.40 20.78
C GLY A 458 -18.83 -6.55 19.28
N ALA A 459 -18.90 -5.44 18.52
CA ALA A 459 -18.83 -5.49 17.06
C ALA A 459 -17.36 -5.31 16.65
N GLN A 460 -16.90 -5.98 15.60
CA GLN A 460 -15.46 -6.16 15.35
C GLN A 460 -15.16 -5.98 13.86
N GLN A 461 -15.37 -4.75 13.36
CA GLN A 461 -15.14 -4.40 11.96
C GLN A 461 -13.82 -3.60 11.82
N LEU A 462 -12.73 -4.30 11.55
CA LEU A 462 -11.47 -3.70 11.10
C LEU A 462 -11.27 -4.03 9.62
N VAL A 463 -11.12 -3.01 8.79
CA VAL A 463 -10.78 -3.19 7.37
C VAL A 463 -9.45 -2.54 7.07
N ILE A 464 -8.49 -3.35 6.60
CA ILE A 464 -7.21 -2.90 6.06
C ILE A 464 -7.24 -3.23 4.57
N ALA A 465 -7.49 -2.24 3.71
CA ALA A 465 -7.67 -2.52 2.30
C ALA A 465 -7.01 -1.52 1.35
N ASP A 466 -6.61 -2.02 0.18
CA ASP A 466 -6.09 -1.20 -0.92
C ASP A 466 -4.84 -0.36 -0.55
N ASN A 467 -4.12 -0.73 0.52
CA ASN A 467 -2.91 -0.01 0.95
C ASN A 467 -1.67 -0.49 0.18
N ASN A 468 -0.71 0.41 0.00
CA ASN A 468 0.65 0.11 -0.46
C ASN A 468 1.61 0.16 0.74
N ILE A 469 2.08 -1.01 1.19
CA ILE A 469 2.86 -1.17 2.41
C ILE A 469 4.22 -1.75 2.05
N THR A 470 5.27 -0.95 2.25
CA THR A 470 6.64 -1.30 1.90
C THR A 470 7.57 -1.04 3.08
N THR A 471 7.73 -2.03 3.95
CA THR A 471 8.47 -1.88 5.22
C THR A 471 9.54 -2.95 5.40
N ARG A 472 10.59 -2.64 6.16
CA ARG A 472 11.61 -3.64 6.55
C ARG A 472 11.10 -4.62 7.62
N SER A 473 10.03 -4.28 8.34
CA SER A 473 9.34 -5.19 9.26
C SER A 473 8.07 -5.75 8.63
N GLU A 474 7.25 -6.45 9.42
CA GLU A 474 5.89 -6.85 9.07
C GLU A 474 5.13 -5.70 8.40
N CYS A 475 4.53 -5.94 7.24
CA CYS A 475 3.68 -4.98 6.56
C CYS A 475 2.36 -4.82 7.33
N VAL A 476 1.75 -5.95 7.72
CA VAL A 476 0.57 -5.96 8.58
C VAL A 476 0.84 -6.90 9.75
N TYR A 477 0.62 -6.38 10.97
CA TYR A 477 0.81 -7.10 12.22
C TYR A 477 -0.48 -6.95 13.04
N LEU A 478 -1.23 -8.04 13.21
CA LEU A 478 -2.44 -8.06 14.03
C LEU A 478 -2.23 -8.89 15.31
N LEU A 479 -2.65 -8.32 16.44
CA LEU A 479 -2.68 -8.98 17.75
C LEU A 479 -4.07 -8.82 18.36
N ASN A 480 -4.68 -9.92 18.81
CA ASN A 480 -5.94 -9.88 19.56
C ASN A 480 -7.07 -9.12 18.81
N VAL A 481 -7.16 -9.31 17.49
CA VAL A 481 -8.16 -8.68 16.63
C VAL A 481 -9.07 -9.74 16.03
N SER A 482 -10.35 -9.73 16.36
CA SER A 482 -11.29 -10.64 15.70
C SER A 482 -11.96 -9.98 14.49
N ALA A 483 -12.34 -10.80 13.50
CA ALA A 483 -13.08 -10.42 12.30
C ALA A 483 -12.43 -9.31 11.45
N ALA A 484 -11.09 -9.24 11.46
CA ALA A 484 -10.34 -8.34 10.58
C ALA A 484 -10.46 -8.77 9.11
N HIS A 485 -10.63 -7.78 8.22
CA HIS A 485 -10.59 -7.96 6.77
C HIS A 485 -9.34 -7.28 6.21
N ILE A 486 -8.45 -8.09 5.65
CA ILE A 486 -7.20 -7.65 5.01
C ILE A 486 -7.35 -7.92 3.52
N ASP A 487 -7.60 -6.88 2.73
CA ASP A 487 -8.12 -7.04 1.36
C ASP A 487 -7.38 -6.17 0.33
N ARG A 488 -6.90 -6.75 -0.78
CA ARG A 488 -6.26 -6.00 -1.88
C ARG A 488 -5.07 -5.10 -1.50
N ASN A 489 -4.34 -5.42 -0.43
CA ASN A 489 -3.13 -4.68 -0.09
C ASN A 489 -1.93 -5.16 -0.90
N TRP A 490 -1.00 -4.26 -1.18
CA TRP A 490 0.33 -4.57 -1.68
C TRP A 490 1.32 -4.55 -0.51
N MET A 491 1.99 -5.67 -0.24
CA MET A 491 2.89 -5.86 0.89
C MET A 491 4.25 -6.35 0.39
N GLU A 492 5.31 -5.60 0.63
CA GLU A 492 6.65 -5.90 0.10
C GLU A 492 7.76 -5.53 1.08
N THR A 493 8.83 -6.34 1.08
CA THR A 493 10.10 -5.94 1.73
C THR A 493 10.93 -5.08 0.77
N PRO A 494 11.28 -3.84 1.12
CA PRO A 494 12.09 -2.97 0.27
C PRO A 494 13.57 -3.40 0.26
N SER A 495 14.04 -3.97 -0.85
CA SER A 495 15.45 -4.35 -1.04
C SER A 495 16.44 -3.18 -0.94
N TYR A 496 15.98 -1.96 -1.23
CA TYR A 496 16.77 -0.74 -1.12
C TYR A 496 16.94 -0.25 0.33
N LEU A 497 16.15 -0.74 1.30
CA LEU A 497 16.29 -0.38 2.71
C LEU A 497 17.09 -1.42 3.52
N GLY A 498 17.43 -2.57 2.93
CA GLY A 498 18.20 -3.64 3.58
C GLY A 498 17.36 -4.84 3.99
N SER A 499 17.98 -5.76 4.75
CA SER A 499 17.34 -6.98 5.25
C SER A 499 16.05 -6.69 6.03
N TYR A 500 15.13 -7.65 5.96
CA TYR A 500 13.99 -7.78 6.84
C TYR A 500 14.44 -7.76 8.31
N THR A 501 13.78 -6.94 9.13
CA THR A 501 14.06 -6.72 10.56
C THR A 501 12.93 -7.14 11.48
N GLY A 502 11.80 -7.61 10.94
CA GLY A 502 10.68 -8.04 11.74
C GLY A 502 10.97 -9.32 12.54
N THR A 503 10.19 -9.56 13.59
CA THR A 503 10.47 -10.63 14.57
C THR A 503 9.66 -11.90 14.31
N THR A 504 8.59 -11.80 13.53
CA THR A 504 7.66 -12.92 13.27
C THR A 504 8.09 -13.80 12.11
N GLY A 505 8.98 -13.30 11.25
CA GLY A 505 9.40 -13.96 10.02
C GLY A 505 8.35 -13.96 8.91
N ALA A 506 7.33 -13.09 8.94
CA ALA A 506 6.34 -12.97 7.88
C ALA A 506 6.00 -11.51 7.55
N LEU A 507 5.52 -11.22 6.34
CA LEU A 507 5.05 -9.86 6.00
C LEU A 507 3.63 -9.58 6.51
N LEU A 508 2.76 -10.59 6.52
CA LEU A 508 1.46 -10.54 7.15
C LEU A 508 1.46 -11.51 8.33
N TYR A 509 1.33 -10.96 9.54
CA TYR A 509 1.29 -11.72 10.77
C TYR A 509 0.00 -11.48 11.53
N THR A 510 -0.59 -12.55 12.07
CA THR A 510 -1.73 -12.47 12.98
C THR A 510 -1.52 -13.37 14.19
N GLN A 511 -1.92 -12.93 15.38
CA GLN A 511 -1.95 -13.76 16.58
C GLN A 511 -3.23 -13.51 17.38
N ALA A 512 -3.90 -14.58 17.83
CA ALA A 512 -5.18 -14.50 18.53
C ALA A 512 -6.22 -13.67 17.75
N CYS A 513 -6.29 -13.88 16.43
CA CYS A 513 -7.14 -13.13 15.52
C CYS A 513 -8.19 -14.04 14.83
N PRO A 514 -9.27 -14.42 15.53
CA PRO A 514 -10.28 -15.31 14.96
C PRO A 514 -11.17 -14.59 13.93
N ASN A 515 -11.69 -15.33 12.96
CA ASN A 515 -12.50 -14.88 11.83
C ASN A 515 -11.78 -13.91 10.89
N THR A 516 -10.45 -13.98 10.80
CA THR A 516 -9.68 -13.09 9.93
C THR A 516 -9.85 -13.50 8.47
N ARG A 517 -10.17 -12.54 7.61
CA ARG A 517 -10.23 -12.70 6.15
C ARG A 517 -9.03 -12.06 5.50
N ILE A 518 -8.22 -12.86 4.81
CA ILE A 518 -7.04 -12.43 4.07
C ILE A 518 -7.31 -12.70 2.60
N GLU A 519 -7.68 -11.65 1.88
CA GLU A 519 -8.28 -11.78 0.55
C GLU A 519 -7.54 -10.90 -0.48
N ARG A 520 -7.22 -11.47 -1.64
CA ARG A 520 -6.76 -10.69 -2.82
C ARG A 520 -5.53 -9.79 -2.61
N ASN A 521 -4.72 -10.05 -1.59
CA ASN A 521 -3.49 -9.28 -1.34
C ASN A 521 -2.37 -9.75 -2.25
N THR A 522 -1.42 -8.86 -2.54
CA THR A 522 -0.12 -9.22 -3.12
C THR A 522 0.94 -9.14 -2.03
N ILE A 523 1.55 -10.27 -1.67
CA ILE A 523 2.50 -10.36 -0.55
C ILE A 523 3.84 -10.90 -1.05
N GLN A 524 4.89 -10.10 -0.90
CA GLN A 524 6.16 -10.29 -1.60
C GLN A 524 7.40 -10.18 -0.70
N PRO A 525 7.68 -11.22 0.11
CA PRO A 525 8.99 -11.39 0.75
C PRO A 525 10.05 -11.92 -0.24
N LEU A 526 10.52 -11.13 -1.22
CA LEU A 526 11.40 -11.64 -2.27
C LEU A 526 12.80 -12.11 -1.77
N ASN A 527 13.06 -13.42 -1.63
CA ASN A 527 14.42 -13.87 -1.22
C ASN A 527 15.46 -13.73 -2.33
N ALA A 528 15.13 -14.11 -3.56
CA ALA A 528 16.10 -14.19 -4.65
C ALA A 528 16.77 -12.83 -4.94
N VAL A 529 16.01 -11.74 -4.88
CA VAL A 529 16.53 -10.37 -5.02
C VAL A 529 17.41 -10.02 -3.81
N MET A 530 16.96 -10.36 -2.60
CA MET A 530 17.66 -10.05 -1.35
C MET A 530 19.00 -10.77 -1.22
N ILE A 531 19.09 -12.07 -1.57
CA ILE A 531 20.34 -12.85 -1.56
C ILE A 531 21.40 -12.21 -2.46
N GLY A 532 21.02 -11.74 -3.66
CA GLY A 532 21.94 -11.06 -4.58
C GLY A 532 22.55 -9.78 -4.01
N LEU A 533 21.92 -9.22 -2.97
CA LEU A 533 22.36 -8.03 -2.24
C LEU A 533 22.95 -8.35 -0.85
N GLY A 534 23.07 -9.63 -0.47
CA GLY A 534 23.52 -10.05 0.87
C GLY A 534 22.51 -9.76 1.98
N GLN A 535 21.22 -9.66 1.64
CA GLN A 535 20.13 -9.31 2.53
C GLN A 535 19.22 -10.52 2.79
N THR A 536 18.46 -10.49 3.88
CA THR A 536 17.53 -11.55 4.28
C THR A 536 16.09 -11.10 4.09
N ALA A 537 15.25 -11.90 3.41
CA ALA A 537 13.81 -11.67 3.31
C ALA A 537 13.04 -12.28 4.50
N ALA A 538 11.75 -11.95 4.63
CA ALA A 538 10.88 -12.66 5.58
C ALA A 538 10.72 -14.13 5.15
N ALA A 539 10.64 -15.05 6.12
CA ALA A 539 10.57 -16.49 5.86
C ALA A 539 9.24 -16.94 5.23
N TYR A 540 8.15 -16.20 5.48
CA TYR A 540 6.81 -16.50 4.98
C TYR A 540 6.11 -15.26 4.43
N SER A 541 5.17 -15.43 3.49
CA SER A 541 4.25 -14.35 3.12
C SER A 541 3.24 -14.11 4.24
N ILE A 542 2.58 -15.18 4.68
CA ILE A 542 1.55 -15.15 5.73
C ILE A 542 1.98 -16.06 6.87
N ARG A 543 1.83 -15.57 8.10
CA ARG A 543 1.92 -16.40 9.31
C ARG A 543 0.72 -16.15 10.22
N LEU A 544 -0.11 -17.18 10.40
CA LEU A 544 -1.13 -17.20 11.43
C LEU A 544 -0.54 -17.91 12.66
N ASN A 545 -0.38 -17.19 13.77
CA ASN A 545 0.10 -17.75 15.03
C ASN A 545 -1.04 -17.90 16.03
N THR A 546 -0.98 -18.91 16.90
CA THR A 546 -1.84 -19.24 18.06
C THR A 546 -3.24 -18.59 18.18
N SER A 547 -4.26 -19.39 18.52
CA SER A 547 -5.59 -18.92 18.94
C SER A 547 -6.36 -18.10 17.88
N GLY A 548 -6.06 -18.30 16.59
CA GLY A 548 -6.89 -17.84 15.49
C GLY A 548 -7.85 -18.95 15.07
N ASP A 549 -9.15 -18.67 15.02
CA ASP A 549 -10.18 -19.63 14.61
C ASP A 549 -10.87 -19.14 13.33
N ALA A 550 -11.30 -20.04 12.45
CA ALA A 550 -12.14 -19.73 11.29
C ALA A 550 -11.56 -18.68 10.30
N SER A 551 -10.23 -18.59 10.16
CA SER A 551 -9.59 -17.68 9.21
C SER A 551 -9.78 -18.14 7.76
N ILE A 552 -9.93 -17.20 6.83
CA ILE A 552 -10.05 -17.47 5.39
C ILE A 552 -8.89 -16.81 4.66
N ILE A 553 -8.18 -17.59 3.84
CA ILE A 553 -7.10 -17.13 2.96
C ILE A 553 -7.52 -17.44 1.53
N GLU A 554 -7.84 -16.43 0.72
CA GLU A 554 -8.36 -16.63 -0.64
C GLU A 554 -7.88 -15.57 -1.65
N GLY A 555 -7.68 -15.98 -2.90
CA GLY A 555 -7.40 -15.06 -4.01
C GLY A 555 -6.11 -14.25 -3.92
N ASN A 556 -5.24 -14.51 -2.94
CA ASN A 556 -4.00 -13.76 -2.74
C ASN A 556 -2.94 -14.17 -3.77
N ARG A 557 -2.08 -13.22 -4.15
CA ARG A 557 -0.82 -13.50 -4.85
C ARG A 557 0.30 -13.58 -3.82
N LEU A 558 0.76 -14.79 -3.53
CA LEU A 558 1.80 -15.07 -2.53
C LEU A 558 3.11 -15.38 -3.24
N ILE A 559 4.18 -14.66 -2.86
CA ILE A 559 5.49 -14.81 -3.46
C ILE A 559 6.46 -15.32 -2.40
N ALA A 560 7.08 -16.48 -2.61
CA ALA A 560 8.04 -17.05 -1.68
C ALA A 560 9.26 -17.70 -2.36
N ILE A 561 9.61 -17.32 -3.59
CA ILE A 561 10.82 -17.81 -4.26
C ILE A 561 12.05 -17.68 -3.35
N GLY A 562 12.62 -18.83 -3.00
CA GLY A 562 13.81 -18.96 -2.17
C GLY A 562 13.58 -18.87 -0.65
N ASN A 563 12.36 -18.57 -0.18
CA ASN A 563 12.04 -18.52 1.25
C ASN A 563 11.70 -19.90 1.83
N THR A 564 11.52 -19.95 3.15
CA THR A 564 11.05 -21.13 3.89
C THR A 564 9.66 -21.59 3.43
N GLY A 565 8.71 -20.67 3.20
CA GLY A 565 7.42 -21.04 2.63
C GLY A 565 6.50 -19.86 2.30
N HIS A 566 5.30 -20.15 1.83
CA HIS A 566 4.30 -19.14 1.51
C HIS A 566 3.42 -18.83 2.72
N ILE A 567 2.88 -19.88 3.36
CA ILE A 567 1.96 -19.76 4.49
C ILE A 567 2.49 -20.61 5.66
N GLN A 568 2.49 -20.05 6.86
CA GLN A 568 2.68 -20.80 8.09
C GLN A 568 1.43 -20.71 8.96
N ILE A 569 0.88 -21.86 9.33
CA ILE A 569 -0.20 -21.99 10.31
C ILE A 569 0.41 -22.56 11.60
N GLY A 570 0.39 -21.76 12.66
CA GLY A 570 0.97 -22.09 13.96
C GLY A 570 0.09 -23.02 14.79
N GLY A 571 0.71 -23.69 15.77
CA GLY A 571 -0.01 -24.52 16.74
C GLY A 571 -1.07 -23.73 17.49
N GLY A 572 -2.26 -24.31 17.63
CA GLY A 572 -3.41 -23.67 18.28
C GLY A 572 -4.24 -22.75 17.38
N VAL A 573 -3.92 -22.64 16.09
CA VAL A 573 -4.85 -22.10 15.08
C VAL A 573 -5.85 -23.19 14.67
N THR A 574 -7.13 -22.83 14.53
CA THR A 574 -8.24 -23.75 14.27
C THR A 574 -9.03 -23.35 13.03
N ASN A 575 -9.64 -24.32 12.33
CA ASN A 575 -10.63 -24.11 11.26
C ASN A 575 -10.20 -23.13 10.16
N THR A 576 -8.93 -23.15 9.73
CA THR A 576 -8.45 -22.23 8.67
C THR A 576 -8.82 -22.75 7.27
N TYR A 577 -9.37 -21.89 6.42
CA TYR A 577 -9.71 -22.21 5.04
C TYR A 577 -8.70 -21.56 4.10
N ILE A 578 -7.86 -22.37 3.47
CA ILE A 578 -6.95 -21.92 2.42
C ILE A 578 -7.57 -22.32 1.09
N LYS A 579 -8.10 -21.37 0.32
CA LYS A 579 -8.82 -21.69 -0.91
C LYS A 579 -7.90 -21.77 -2.14
N GLU A 580 -8.39 -22.43 -3.19
CA GLU A 580 -7.64 -22.71 -4.41
C GLU A 580 -7.34 -21.47 -5.27
N GLU A 581 -8.05 -20.36 -5.07
CA GLU A 581 -7.86 -19.14 -5.86
C GLU A 581 -6.56 -18.39 -5.50
N ASN A 582 -5.87 -18.79 -4.43
CA ASN A 582 -4.55 -18.24 -4.11
C ASN A 582 -3.53 -18.62 -5.20
N LYS A 583 -2.80 -17.63 -5.70
CA LYS A 583 -1.73 -17.78 -6.69
C LYS A 583 -0.38 -17.78 -5.99
N PHE A 584 0.37 -18.86 -6.17
CA PHE A 584 1.72 -19.02 -5.65
C PHE A 584 2.72 -18.81 -6.80
N ASP A 585 3.85 -18.16 -6.54
CA ASP A 585 4.91 -17.92 -7.54
C ASP A 585 5.77 -19.17 -7.84
N ALA A 586 5.69 -20.17 -6.97
CA ALA A 586 6.27 -21.50 -7.13
C ALA A 586 5.31 -22.57 -6.61
N THR A 587 5.76 -23.83 -6.52
CA THR A 587 5.02 -24.89 -5.81
C THR A 587 4.62 -24.39 -4.42
N PRO A 588 3.34 -24.46 -4.03
CA PRO A 588 2.90 -23.98 -2.72
C PRO A 588 3.65 -24.68 -1.59
N ILE A 589 4.17 -23.89 -0.65
CA ILE A 589 4.85 -24.38 0.56
C ILE A 589 4.05 -23.86 1.75
N ILE A 590 3.32 -24.76 2.40
CA ILE A 590 2.47 -24.46 3.54
C ILE A 590 2.93 -25.31 4.72
N THR A 591 3.37 -24.66 5.79
CA THR A 591 3.72 -25.32 7.05
C THR A 591 2.52 -25.24 7.98
N ASP A 592 1.86 -26.36 8.26
CA ASP A 592 0.63 -26.39 9.04
C ASP A 592 0.78 -27.19 10.34
N ALA A 593 0.68 -26.50 11.48
CA ALA A 593 0.59 -27.07 12.82
C ALA A 593 -0.77 -26.80 13.48
N GLY A 594 -1.73 -26.25 12.74
CA GLY A 594 -3.09 -25.97 13.19
C GLY A 594 -3.98 -27.22 13.20
N THR A 595 -5.24 -27.03 13.60
CA THR A 595 -6.25 -28.09 13.62
C THR A 595 -7.46 -27.70 12.76
N GLY A 596 -7.96 -28.61 11.92
CA GLY A 596 -9.13 -28.32 11.07
C GLY A 596 -8.84 -27.36 9.90
N THR A 597 -7.61 -27.32 9.37
CA THR A 597 -7.33 -26.57 8.14
C THR A 597 -7.95 -27.27 6.93
N PHE A 598 -8.71 -26.55 6.09
CA PHE A 598 -9.38 -27.07 4.88
C PHE A 598 -8.85 -26.36 3.62
N GLY A 599 -8.71 -27.11 2.50
CA GLY A 599 -8.48 -26.54 1.16
C GLY A 599 -7.03 -26.53 0.63
N ALA A 600 -6.06 -27.15 1.33
CA ALA A 600 -4.70 -27.31 0.81
C ALA A 600 -4.61 -28.39 -0.31
N GLY A 601 -5.03 -28.04 -1.52
CA GLY A 601 -4.67 -28.80 -2.71
C GLY A 601 -3.16 -28.75 -2.93
N ASN A 602 -2.51 -29.91 -2.92
CA ASN A 602 -1.11 -30.19 -3.29
C ASN A 602 0.02 -30.23 -2.24
N THR A 603 -0.26 -30.35 -0.92
CA THR A 603 0.75 -30.92 0.00
C THR A 603 0.48 -32.42 0.21
N PRO A 604 1.45 -33.31 -0.07
CA PRO A 604 1.32 -34.73 0.26
C PRO A 604 1.08 -34.92 1.76
N GLY A 605 -0.15 -35.30 2.11
CA GLY A 605 -0.51 -35.78 3.44
C GLY A 605 -1.34 -34.81 4.29
N VAL A 606 -2.60 -34.53 3.94
CA VAL A 606 -3.60 -34.09 4.93
C VAL A 606 -5.04 -34.50 4.54
N PHE A 607 -5.42 -35.74 4.86
CA PHE A 607 -6.77 -36.02 5.38
C PHE A 607 -6.58 -36.64 6.77
N ASN A 608 -6.18 -35.83 7.75
CA ASN A 608 -6.11 -36.29 9.15
C ASN A 608 -7.47 -36.25 9.86
N GLN A 609 -8.56 -35.90 9.16
CA GLN A 609 -9.93 -35.97 9.68
C GLN A 609 -10.91 -36.64 8.72
N VAL A 610 -11.85 -37.37 9.31
CA VAL A 610 -12.96 -38.04 8.63
C VAL A 610 -13.88 -37.00 8.00
N VAL A 611 -14.09 -37.08 6.68
CA VAL A 611 -15.24 -36.42 6.04
C VAL A 611 -16.51 -37.12 6.53
N ARG A 612 -17.17 -36.52 7.53
CA ARG A 612 -18.37 -37.08 8.17
C ARG A 612 -19.61 -36.35 7.68
N PHE A 613 -20.44 -37.05 6.91
CA PHE A 613 -21.81 -36.63 6.64
C PHE A 613 -22.71 -37.06 7.82
N THR A 614 -23.36 -36.11 8.50
CA THR A 614 -24.29 -36.38 9.62
C THR A 614 -25.65 -35.77 9.32
N THR A 615 -26.73 -36.54 9.48
CA THR A 615 -28.11 -36.03 9.38
C THR A 615 -28.98 -36.65 10.48
N THR A 616 -30.02 -35.92 10.88
CA THR A 616 -31.11 -36.42 11.74
C THR A 616 -32.33 -36.87 10.93
N ALA A 617 -32.33 -36.66 9.61
CA ALA A 617 -33.37 -37.07 8.67
C ALA A 617 -33.00 -38.36 7.91
N GLN A 618 -33.93 -38.92 7.12
CA GLN A 618 -33.60 -40.02 6.20
C GLN A 618 -32.48 -39.58 5.25
N PHE A 619 -31.38 -40.34 5.24
CA PHE A 619 -30.19 -40.01 4.46
C PHE A 619 -30.37 -40.46 3.00
N THR A 620 -30.42 -39.51 2.07
CA THR A 620 -30.61 -39.74 0.62
C THR A 620 -29.36 -39.44 -0.22
N SER A 621 -28.27 -38.96 0.38
CA SER A 621 -27.04 -38.62 -0.33
C SER A 621 -26.17 -39.86 -0.57
N VAL A 622 -25.71 -40.01 -1.81
CA VAL A 622 -24.77 -41.03 -2.26
C VAL A 622 -23.49 -40.31 -2.65
N ASP A 623 -22.32 -40.81 -2.25
CA ASP A 623 -21.07 -40.39 -2.87
C ASP A 623 -21.09 -40.96 -4.31
N ILE A 624 -21.20 -40.12 -5.33
CA ILE A 624 -21.37 -40.54 -6.75
C ILE A 624 -20.16 -40.06 -7.55
N ALA A 625 -19.56 -40.97 -8.31
CA ALA A 625 -18.69 -40.63 -9.43
C ALA A 625 -19.50 -40.90 -10.71
N GLU A 626 -19.79 -39.85 -11.48
CA GLU A 626 -20.65 -39.92 -12.66
C GLU A 626 -19.88 -39.50 -13.92
N SER A 627 -20.11 -40.20 -15.03
CA SER A 627 -19.72 -39.77 -16.38
C SER A 627 -20.95 -39.82 -17.27
N THR A 628 -21.22 -38.72 -17.95
CA THR A 628 -22.37 -38.55 -18.84
C THR A 628 -22.01 -38.73 -20.32
N ASN A 629 -20.78 -39.13 -20.62
CA ASN A 629 -20.27 -39.20 -21.98
C ASN A 629 -20.72 -40.50 -22.68
N ALA A 630 -21.53 -40.37 -23.73
CA ALA A 630 -21.94 -41.49 -24.56
C ALA A 630 -20.85 -41.80 -25.61
N GLY A 631 -19.96 -42.76 -25.34
CA GLY A 631 -19.07 -43.30 -26.38
C GLY A 631 -17.64 -43.67 -25.97
N THR A 632 -17.27 -43.61 -24.70
CA THR A 632 -15.94 -44.05 -24.23
C THR A 632 -15.99 -45.43 -23.61
N GLY A 633 -14.94 -46.23 -23.82
CA GLY A 633 -14.80 -47.56 -23.19
C GLY A 633 -14.52 -47.55 -21.68
N ASN A 634 -14.22 -46.36 -21.12
CA ASN A 634 -13.91 -46.18 -19.70
C ASN A 634 -14.90 -45.21 -19.05
N GLY A 635 -15.27 -45.48 -17.80
CA GLY A 635 -16.15 -44.67 -16.96
C GLY A 635 -15.41 -43.95 -15.82
N PRO A 636 -16.13 -43.37 -14.85
CA PRO A 636 -15.53 -42.70 -13.70
C PRO A 636 -14.98 -43.75 -12.71
N TYR A 637 -13.75 -43.55 -12.23
CA TYR A 637 -13.11 -44.41 -11.23
C TYR A 637 -13.02 -43.69 -9.89
N ARG A 638 -13.19 -44.44 -8.80
CA ARG A 638 -12.75 -44.03 -7.46
C ARG A 638 -11.48 -44.79 -7.12
N GLU A 639 -10.39 -44.06 -6.91
CA GLU A 639 -9.09 -44.62 -6.56
C GLU A 639 -8.90 -44.65 -5.03
N ILE A 640 -8.41 -45.77 -4.50
CA ILE A 640 -7.93 -45.91 -3.13
C ILE A 640 -6.43 -46.19 -3.23
N TYR A 641 -5.61 -45.18 -2.95
CA TYR A 641 -4.16 -45.26 -3.07
C TYR A 641 -3.47 -45.07 -1.71
N ARG A 642 -2.55 -45.98 -1.38
CA ARG A 642 -1.69 -45.90 -0.19
C ARG A 642 -0.25 -45.60 -0.61
N ASN A 643 0.15 -44.35 -0.50
CA ASN A 643 1.53 -43.93 -0.77
C ASN A 643 2.41 -44.11 0.48
N LYS A 644 3.09 -45.26 0.62
CA LYS A 644 4.00 -45.54 1.74
C LYS A 644 5.45 -45.24 1.35
N ALA A 645 6.09 -44.32 2.07
CA ALA A 645 7.52 -44.08 1.93
C ALA A 645 8.30 -45.37 2.27
N GLY A 646 9.09 -45.89 1.32
CA GLY A 646 9.85 -47.14 1.45
C GLY A 646 9.24 -48.37 0.76
N GLY A 647 8.12 -48.23 0.06
CA GLY A 647 7.43 -49.34 -0.62
C GLY A 647 6.45 -50.10 0.28
N ALA A 648 5.48 -50.79 -0.34
CA ALA A 648 4.54 -51.64 0.40
C ALA A 648 5.27 -52.89 0.95
N ALA A 649 4.80 -53.40 2.09
CA ALA A 649 5.24 -54.68 2.64
C ALA A 649 4.15 -55.75 2.47
N VAL A 650 4.53 -57.02 2.55
CA VAL A 650 3.59 -58.15 2.61
C VAL A 650 2.64 -57.94 3.80
N ASN A 651 1.35 -58.14 3.56
CA ASN A 651 0.23 -57.90 4.49
C ASN A 651 -0.08 -56.43 4.79
N ASP A 652 0.51 -55.46 4.10
CA ASP A 652 0.06 -54.07 4.19
C ASP A 652 -1.35 -53.94 3.59
N GLY A 653 -2.31 -53.42 4.37
CA GLY A 653 -3.62 -53.04 3.82
C GLY A 653 -3.47 -51.87 2.84
N ILE A 654 -4.26 -51.81 1.78
CA ILE A 654 -4.30 -50.66 0.87
C ILE A 654 -5.42 -49.70 1.28
N GLY A 655 -6.58 -50.25 1.64
CA GLY A 655 -7.76 -49.53 2.12
C GLY A 655 -9.01 -50.41 2.06
N GLY A 656 -10.17 -49.85 2.38
CA GLY A 656 -11.43 -50.60 2.34
C GLY A 656 -12.67 -49.82 2.75
N PHE A 657 -13.82 -50.45 2.58
CA PHE A 657 -15.13 -49.98 3.05
C PHE A 657 -15.49 -50.74 4.32
N LEU A 658 -15.88 -50.03 5.38
CA LEU A 658 -16.20 -50.60 6.68
C LEU A 658 -17.60 -50.18 7.12
N TRP A 659 -18.38 -51.14 7.60
CA TRP A 659 -19.72 -50.87 8.14
C TRP A 659 -19.69 -50.96 9.65
N TYR A 660 -20.06 -49.87 10.32
CA TYR A 660 -20.15 -49.82 11.77
C TYR A 660 -21.59 -49.56 12.20
N MET A 661 -21.97 -50.10 13.36
CA MET A 661 -23.14 -49.66 14.11
C MET A 661 -22.76 -49.45 15.57
N ASN A 662 -23.53 -48.67 16.31
CA ASN A 662 -23.52 -48.80 17.77
C ASN A 662 -24.32 -50.05 18.11
N ASN A 663 -23.74 -50.96 18.89
CA ASN A 663 -24.47 -52.11 19.40
C ASN A 663 -25.53 -51.67 20.42
N SER A 664 -26.28 -52.62 20.97
CA SER A 664 -27.39 -52.35 21.91
C SER A 664 -26.97 -51.63 23.19
N VAL A 665 -25.68 -51.57 23.52
CA VAL A 665 -25.14 -50.83 24.67
C VAL A 665 -24.36 -49.57 24.26
N GLY A 666 -24.50 -49.13 23.01
CA GLY A 666 -23.91 -47.88 22.52
C GLY A 666 -22.44 -47.98 22.08
N VAL A 667 -21.87 -49.19 22.00
CA VAL A 667 -20.46 -49.38 21.58
C VAL A 667 -20.38 -49.52 20.06
N LYS A 668 -19.56 -48.68 19.42
CA LYS A 668 -19.26 -48.75 17.98
C LYS A 668 -18.61 -50.10 17.63
N THR A 669 -19.32 -50.92 16.87
CA THR A 669 -18.97 -52.29 16.50
C THR A 669 -18.88 -52.40 14.98
N ASN A 670 -17.82 -53.02 14.45
CA ASN A 670 -17.67 -53.32 13.03
C ASN A 670 -18.55 -54.53 12.66
N LEU A 671 -19.47 -54.35 11.72
CA LEU A 671 -20.36 -55.41 11.24
C LEU A 671 -19.83 -56.11 9.98
N GLY A 672 -18.83 -55.55 9.31
CA GLY A 672 -18.28 -56.12 8.10
C GLY A 672 -17.37 -55.16 7.36
N TYR A 673 -16.61 -55.70 6.41
CA TYR A 673 -15.72 -54.91 5.58
C TYR A 673 -15.53 -55.51 4.19
N ILE A 674 -15.12 -54.64 3.28
CA ILE A 674 -14.47 -54.99 2.01
C ILE A 674 -13.09 -54.35 2.03
N THR A 675 -12.03 -55.14 1.87
CA THR A 675 -10.65 -54.64 1.99
C THR A 675 -9.74 -55.23 0.92
N MET A 676 -8.68 -54.48 0.59
CA MET A 676 -7.55 -54.96 -0.21
C MET A 676 -6.27 -54.97 0.64
N THR A 677 -5.49 -56.05 0.52
CA THR A 677 -4.21 -56.23 1.21
C THR A 677 -3.15 -56.66 0.21
N VAL A 678 -1.92 -56.18 0.35
CA VAL A 678 -0.77 -56.57 -0.48
C VAL A 678 -0.28 -57.95 -0.02
N LEU A 679 -0.11 -58.89 -0.96
CA LEU A 679 0.49 -60.20 -0.69
C LEU A 679 1.92 -60.29 -1.19
N ASP A 680 2.22 -59.68 -2.34
CA ASP A 680 3.57 -59.58 -2.87
C ASP A 680 3.81 -58.14 -3.37
N PRO A 681 4.65 -57.33 -2.71
CA PRO A 681 5.02 -56.01 -3.19
C PRO A 681 6.21 -56.01 -4.16
N VAL A 682 6.69 -57.17 -4.60
CA VAL A 682 7.88 -57.29 -5.46
C VAL A 682 7.57 -56.86 -6.89
N SER A 683 8.46 -56.02 -7.44
CA SER A 683 8.34 -55.48 -8.81
C SER A 683 8.18 -56.58 -9.85
N GLY A 684 7.07 -56.56 -10.58
CA GLY A 684 6.77 -57.48 -11.68
C GLY A 684 6.06 -58.77 -11.27
N THR A 685 5.83 -59.01 -9.98
CA THR A 685 5.08 -60.15 -9.45
C THR A 685 4.00 -59.71 -8.46
N GLU A 686 3.57 -58.45 -8.51
CA GLU A 686 2.74 -57.87 -7.46
C GLU A 686 1.38 -58.56 -7.31
N ASP A 687 1.11 -59.06 -6.11
CA ASP A 687 -0.13 -59.75 -5.77
C ASP A 687 -0.93 -58.99 -4.71
N GLY A 688 -2.26 -58.99 -4.89
CA GLY A 688 -3.22 -58.43 -3.95
C GLY A 688 -4.25 -59.47 -3.50
N GLN A 689 -4.72 -59.33 -2.26
CA GLN A 689 -5.85 -60.10 -1.73
C GLN A 689 -7.03 -59.19 -1.43
N PHE A 690 -8.16 -59.52 -2.05
CA PHE A 690 -9.46 -58.90 -1.81
C PHE A 690 -10.30 -59.77 -0.87
N ASN A 691 -10.78 -59.19 0.23
CA ASN A 691 -11.59 -59.89 1.23
C ASN A 691 -12.95 -59.23 1.43
N ILE A 692 -13.98 -60.07 1.57
CA ILE A 692 -15.31 -59.66 2.04
C ILE A 692 -15.60 -60.38 3.36
N ALA A 693 -15.84 -59.61 4.41
CA ALA A 693 -16.09 -60.13 5.74
C ALA A 693 -17.37 -59.57 6.36
N ARG A 694 -17.95 -60.36 7.27
CA ARG A 694 -19.12 -59.98 8.06
C ARG A 694 -18.94 -60.42 9.51
N MET A 695 -19.63 -59.76 10.42
CA MET A 695 -19.76 -60.21 11.80
C MET A 695 -20.70 -61.41 11.85
N LEU A 696 -20.23 -62.53 12.38
CA LEU A 696 -21.00 -63.76 12.59
C LEU A 696 -20.72 -64.27 14.00
N ALA A 697 -21.78 -64.47 14.79
CA ALA A 697 -21.69 -64.98 16.16
C ALA A 697 -20.65 -64.26 17.05
N GLY A 698 -20.51 -62.94 16.90
CA GLY A 698 -19.60 -62.14 17.73
C GLY A 698 -18.17 -61.96 17.19
N ALA A 699 -17.81 -62.63 16.08
CA ALA A 699 -16.49 -62.51 15.46
C ALA A 699 -16.61 -62.03 14.00
N LEU A 700 -15.61 -61.27 13.54
CA LEU A 700 -15.47 -60.97 12.11
C LEU A 700 -14.97 -62.22 11.37
N VAL A 701 -15.78 -62.71 10.44
CA VAL A 701 -15.48 -63.89 9.63
C VAL A 701 -15.36 -63.46 8.18
N VAL A 702 -14.23 -63.80 7.55
CA VAL A 702 -14.02 -63.61 6.11
C VAL A 702 -14.81 -64.68 5.38
N GLY A 703 -15.89 -64.29 4.70
CA GLY A 703 -16.75 -65.21 3.96
C GLY A 703 -16.21 -65.53 2.57
N MET A 704 -15.47 -64.59 1.98
CA MET A 704 -14.89 -64.72 0.64
C MET A 704 -13.50 -64.08 0.59
N THR A 705 -12.58 -64.78 -0.08
CA THR A 705 -11.24 -64.29 -0.38
C THR A 705 -10.93 -64.50 -1.85
N TYR A 706 -10.46 -63.45 -2.51
CA TYR A 706 -9.90 -63.49 -3.85
C TYR A 706 -8.43 -63.09 -3.80
N GLY A 707 -7.54 -64.05 -4.05
CA GLY A 707 -6.10 -63.87 -4.18
C GLY A 707 -5.58 -64.83 -5.25
N ALA A 708 -4.59 -65.66 -4.94
CA ALA A 708 -4.12 -66.72 -5.85
C ALA A 708 -5.22 -67.74 -6.24
N THR A 709 -6.25 -67.86 -5.40
CA THR A 709 -7.46 -68.67 -5.65
C THR A 709 -8.71 -67.90 -5.21
N PHE A 710 -9.87 -68.30 -5.70
CA PHE A 710 -11.17 -67.77 -5.26
C PHE A 710 -11.81 -68.74 -4.26
N ASN A 711 -11.85 -68.36 -2.99
CA ASN A 711 -12.28 -69.25 -1.90
C ASN A 711 -13.56 -68.73 -1.24
N PHE A 712 -14.52 -69.64 -1.03
CA PHE A 712 -15.71 -69.43 -0.19
C PHE A 712 -15.52 -70.15 1.14
N THR A 713 -15.24 -69.40 2.21
CA THR A 713 -14.88 -69.97 3.52
C THR A 713 -16.09 -70.48 4.31
N THR A 714 -17.28 -69.95 4.05
CA THR A 714 -18.51 -70.33 4.76
C THR A 714 -19.51 -71.11 3.88
N GLY A 715 -19.01 -71.78 2.83
CA GLY A 715 -19.83 -72.46 1.82
C GLY A 715 -20.38 -71.50 0.76
N GLY A 716 -20.64 -72.02 -0.44
CA GLY A 716 -21.18 -71.27 -1.57
C GLY A 716 -22.26 -72.07 -2.31
N THR A 717 -23.24 -71.38 -2.87
CA THR A 717 -24.26 -71.97 -3.73
C THR A 717 -24.04 -71.44 -5.15
N PHE A 718 -23.94 -72.33 -6.13
CA PHE A 718 -23.82 -71.96 -7.54
C PHE A 718 -25.21 -72.03 -8.18
N THR A 719 -25.66 -70.92 -8.79
CA THR A 719 -26.96 -70.87 -9.50
C THR A 719 -26.81 -71.14 -11.01
N GLY A 720 -25.58 -71.10 -11.53
CA GLY A 720 -25.24 -71.43 -12.92
C GLY A 720 -24.36 -72.69 -13.01
N THR A 721 -24.10 -73.13 -14.24
CA THR A 721 -23.22 -74.27 -14.52
C THR A 721 -21.78 -73.95 -14.13
N ILE A 722 -21.10 -74.91 -13.50
CA ILE A 722 -19.65 -74.86 -13.29
C ILE A 722 -18.98 -75.51 -14.50
N THR A 723 -18.19 -74.74 -15.26
CA THR A 723 -17.52 -75.20 -16.47
C THR A 723 -15.99 -75.04 -16.36
N PRO A 724 -15.19 -76.06 -16.70
CA PRO A 724 -13.75 -75.86 -16.85
C PRO A 724 -13.45 -74.99 -18.09
N ALA A 725 -12.35 -74.24 -18.06
CA ALA A 725 -11.95 -73.40 -19.21
C ALA A 725 -11.54 -74.24 -20.44
N THR A 726 -10.96 -75.42 -20.21
CA THR A 726 -10.57 -76.40 -21.22
C THR A 726 -10.79 -77.82 -20.71
N ASN A 727 -10.90 -78.80 -21.61
CA ASN A 727 -10.87 -80.22 -21.23
C ASN A 727 -9.59 -80.49 -20.43
N ASP A 728 -9.72 -81.26 -19.36
CA ASP A 728 -8.65 -81.62 -18.42
C ASP A 728 -7.96 -80.42 -17.71
N GLY A 729 -8.49 -79.20 -17.87
CA GLY A 729 -7.91 -77.98 -17.28
C GLY A 729 -8.31 -77.74 -15.81
N GLY A 730 -9.41 -78.36 -15.34
CA GLY A 730 -9.87 -78.24 -13.96
C GLY A 730 -10.48 -79.54 -13.45
N ALA A 731 -10.12 -79.92 -12.23
CA ALA A 731 -10.65 -81.10 -11.55
C ALA A 731 -11.81 -80.75 -10.62
N LEU A 732 -12.75 -81.69 -10.42
CA LEU A 732 -13.72 -81.64 -9.33
C LEU A 732 -13.09 -82.28 -8.08
N GLY A 733 -12.63 -81.44 -7.16
CA GLY A 733 -11.87 -81.87 -5.99
C GLY A 733 -10.36 -82.05 -6.29
N THR A 734 -9.61 -82.53 -5.30
CA THR A 734 -8.17 -82.79 -5.40
C THR A 734 -7.84 -84.13 -4.74
N GLY A 735 -6.59 -84.60 -4.86
CA GLY A 735 -6.15 -85.83 -4.17
C GLY A 735 -6.22 -85.76 -2.63
N ALA A 736 -6.28 -84.55 -2.06
CA ALA A 736 -6.40 -84.34 -0.61
C ALA A 736 -7.80 -83.89 -0.16
N LEU A 737 -8.59 -83.27 -1.06
CA LEU A 737 -9.91 -82.72 -0.76
C LEU A 737 -10.94 -83.28 -1.74
N GLY A 738 -11.68 -84.30 -1.30
CA GLY A 738 -12.76 -84.92 -2.07
C GLY A 738 -14.13 -84.33 -1.72
N TRP A 739 -15.06 -84.44 -2.67
CA TRP A 739 -16.48 -84.24 -2.38
C TRP A 739 -16.99 -85.45 -1.60
N SER A 740 -17.70 -85.19 -0.50
CA SER A 740 -18.31 -86.27 0.30
C SER A 740 -19.44 -86.98 -0.46
N ASP A 741 -20.29 -86.20 -1.13
CA ASP A 741 -21.54 -86.68 -1.70
C ASP A 741 -21.84 -86.03 -3.07
N LEU A 742 -22.61 -86.73 -3.90
CA LEU A 742 -23.18 -86.24 -5.15
C LEU A 742 -24.70 -86.45 -5.13
N PHE A 743 -25.46 -85.36 -5.05
CA PHE A 743 -26.92 -85.38 -5.10
C PHE A 743 -27.42 -84.83 -6.44
N GLY A 744 -28.05 -85.69 -7.24
CA GLY A 744 -28.65 -85.33 -8.52
C GLY A 744 -30.17 -85.21 -8.45
N ALA A 745 -30.75 -84.31 -9.25
CA ALA A 745 -32.20 -84.24 -9.44
C ALA A 745 -32.72 -85.40 -10.31
N THR A 746 -34.05 -85.55 -10.43
CA THR A 746 -34.64 -86.41 -11.47
C THR A 746 -34.21 -85.91 -12.84
N GLY A 747 -33.67 -86.79 -13.68
CA GLY A 747 -33.02 -86.42 -14.94
C GLY A 747 -31.53 -86.10 -14.83
N PHE A 748 -30.89 -86.29 -13.66
CA PHE A 748 -29.43 -86.16 -13.53
C PHE A 748 -28.70 -87.10 -14.51
N VAL A 749 -27.66 -86.56 -15.17
CA VAL A 749 -26.82 -87.29 -16.12
C VAL A 749 -25.36 -87.15 -15.70
N TRP A 750 -24.71 -88.28 -15.41
CA TRP A 750 -23.26 -88.33 -15.40
C TRP A 750 -22.77 -88.73 -16.79
N ASN A 751 -22.23 -87.76 -17.53
CA ASN A 751 -21.79 -87.92 -18.92
C ASN A 751 -20.27 -87.87 -19.00
N ILE A 752 -19.66 -88.97 -19.44
CA ILE A 752 -18.21 -89.13 -19.57
C ILE A 752 -17.84 -89.13 -21.05
N GLY A 753 -16.83 -88.33 -21.42
CA GLY A 753 -16.30 -88.30 -22.79
C GLY A 753 -17.31 -87.80 -23.83
N ASN A 754 -18.17 -86.84 -23.45
CA ASN A 754 -19.19 -86.24 -24.31
C ASN A 754 -20.11 -87.27 -25.02
N GLY A 755 -20.67 -88.20 -24.24
CA GLY A 755 -21.64 -89.20 -24.68
C GLY A 755 -21.07 -90.61 -24.81
N ASN A 756 -19.77 -90.81 -24.60
CA ASN A 756 -19.14 -92.13 -24.67
C ASN A 756 -19.70 -93.09 -23.61
N TYR A 757 -19.96 -92.59 -22.39
CA TYR A 757 -20.65 -93.34 -21.35
C TYR A 757 -21.53 -92.42 -20.52
N THR A 758 -22.78 -92.82 -20.28
CA THR A 758 -23.72 -92.03 -19.47
C THR A 758 -24.39 -92.90 -18.41
N VAL A 759 -24.54 -92.33 -17.22
CA VAL A 759 -25.45 -92.82 -16.18
C VAL A 759 -26.58 -91.80 -16.06
N THR A 760 -27.81 -92.23 -16.30
CA THR A 760 -28.99 -91.36 -16.29
C THR A 760 -29.93 -91.78 -15.18
N HIS A 761 -30.41 -90.81 -14.40
CA HIS A 761 -31.36 -91.03 -13.31
C HIS A 761 -32.81 -90.75 -13.75
N ALA A 762 -33.69 -91.72 -13.50
CA ALA A 762 -35.14 -91.56 -13.49
C ALA A 762 -35.69 -91.99 -12.13
N ALA A 763 -36.96 -91.71 -11.82
CA ALA A 763 -37.53 -92.03 -10.52
C ALA A 763 -37.34 -93.51 -10.15
N GLY A 764 -36.50 -93.78 -9.14
CA GLY A 764 -36.19 -95.13 -8.64
C GLY A 764 -35.23 -95.95 -9.52
N GLN A 765 -34.64 -95.38 -10.57
CA GLN A 765 -33.81 -96.13 -11.53
C GLN A 765 -32.54 -95.34 -11.94
N LEU A 766 -31.42 -96.06 -12.02
CA LEU A 766 -30.22 -95.62 -12.73
C LEU A 766 -30.05 -96.47 -13.98
N THR A 767 -29.98 -95.82 -15.14
CA THR A 767 -29.76 -96.47 -16.44
C THR A 767 -28.34 -96.20 -16.90
N PHE A 768 -27.58 -97.28 -17.11
CA PHE A 768 -26.22 -97.25 -17.64
C PHE A 768 -26.27 -97.46 -19.16
N SER A 769 -25.61 -96.60 -19.94
CA SER A 769 -25.64 -96.70 -21.42
C SER A 769 -24.80 -97.86 -21.97
N GLY A 770 -23.99 -98.49 -21.13
CA GLY A 770 -23.10 -99.59 -21.50
C GLY A 770 -22.97 -100.65 -20.41
N ILE A 771 -22.06 -101.59 -20.63
CA ILE A 771 -21.81 -102.72 -19.73
C ILE A 771 -21.18 -102.24 -18.43
N VAL A 772 -21.78 -102.61 -17.30
CA VAL A 772 -21.16 -102.50 -15.97
C VAL A 772 -20.35 -103.78 -15.73
N ILE A 773 -19.02 -103.67 -15.76
CA ILE A 773 -18.13 -104.81 -15.46
C ILE A 773 -18.05 -104.94 -13.94
N ALA A 774 -18.74 -105.93 -13.38
CA ALA A 774 -18.67 -106.29 -11.98
C ALA A 774 -18.19 -107.74 -11.82
N THR A 775 -17.40 -108.03 -10.79
CA THR A 775 -17.00 -109.40 -10.42
C THR A 775 -18.18 -110.24 -9.94
N GLN A 776 -19.24 -109.59 -9.46
CA GLN A 776 -20.48 -110.21 -8.98
C GLN A 776 -21.64 -109.21 -9.06
N TYR A 777 -22.85 -109.69 -9.35
CA TYR A 777 -24.10 -108.93 -9.23
C TYR A 777 -25.03 -109.59 -8.22
N ASN A 778 -25.42 -108.82 -7.20
CA ASN A 778 -26.32 -109.26 -6.14
C ASN A 778 -27.64 -108.49 -6.22
N VAL A 779 -28.76 -109.18 -6.00
CA VAL A 779 -30.06 -108.54 -5.75
C VAL A 779 -30.37 -108.75 -4.26
N GLY A 780 -30.27 -107.68 -3.48
CA GLY A 780 -30.21 -107.79 -2.02
C GLY A 780 -28.96 -108.57 -1.59
N ALA A 781 -29.13 -109.58 -0.75
CA ALA A 781 -28.03 -110.44 -0.31
C ALA A 781 -27.75 -111.63 -1.27
N ASN A 782 -28.57 -111.83 -2.30
CA ASN A 782 -28.51 -113.02 -3.15
C ASN A 782 -27.65 -112.79 -4.40
N LYS A 783 -26.69 -113.69 -4.64
CA LYS A 783 -25.85 -113.71 -5.83
C LYS A 783 -26.64 -114.18 -7.04
N VAL A 784 -26.83 -113.31 -8.04
CA VAL A 784 -27.55 -113.63 -9.29
C VAL A 784 -26.57 -113.87 -10.44
N VAL A 785 -25.43 -113.16 -10.47
CA VAL A 785 -24.34 -113.38 -11.44
C VAL A 785 -23.01 -113.34 -10.70
N GLY A 786 -22.10 -114.29 -10.99
CA GLY A 786 -20.75 -114.31 -10.41
C GLY A 786 -19.84 -115.29 -11.14
N ALA A 787 -18.68 -115.58 -10.54
CA ALA A 787 -17.79 -116.62 -11.05
C ALA A 787 -18.54 -117.94 -11.25
N ARG A 788 -18.25 -118.62 -12.37
CA ARG A 788 -18.82 -119.93 -12.68
C ARG A 788 -18.51 -120.90 -11.53
N ASP A 789 -19.53 -121.50 -10.92
CA ASP A 789 -19.31 -122.57 -9.95
C ASP A 789 -18.54 -123.72 -10.62
N THR A 790 -17.46 -124.15 -10.00
CA THR A 790 -16.58 -125.20 -10.50
C THR A 790 -16.98 -126.57 -9.91
N GLY A 791 -16.53 -127.67 -10.52
CA GLY A 791 -16.84 -129.03 -10.05
C GLY A 791 -18.05 -129.72 -10.72
N TRP A 792 -18.77 -129.02 -11.60
CA TRP A 792 -19.80 -129.64 -12.45
C TRP A 792 -19.16 -130.44 -13.58
N THR A 793 -19.31 -131.77 -13.54
CA THR A 793 -19.01 -132.61 -14.72
C THR A 793 -20.15 -132.50 -15.73
N ALA A 794 -19.82 -132.18 -16.99
CA ALA A 794 -20.78 -132.14 -18.08
C ALA A 794 -21.56 -133.47 -18.14
N MET A 795 -22.88 -133.42 -18.25
CA MET A 795 -23.65 -134.64 -18.54
C MET A 795 -23.23 -135.16 -19.92
N THR A 796 -22.78 -136.42 -19.98
CA THR A 796 -22.46 -137.10 -21.23
C THR A 796 -23.70 -137.83 -21.74
N GLY A 797 -24.18 -137.43 -22.92
CA GLY A 797 -25.40 -137.96 -23.55
C GLY A 797 -26.13 -136.89 -24.36
N THR A 798 -26.79 -137.30 -25.46
CA THR A 798 -27.59 -136.40 -26.31
C THR A 798 -28.89 -136.03 -25.59
N GLY A 799 -29.07 -134.75 -25.23
CA GLY A 799 -30.28 -134.30 -24.51
C GLY A 799 -31.54 -134.33 -25.38
N ALA A 800 -32.60 -135.00 -24.92
CA ALA A 800 -33.91 -135.05 -25.60
C ALA A 800 -34.96 -134.22 -24.83
N LYS A 801 -35.46 -133.15 -25.46
CA LYS A 801 -36.31 -132.11 -24.83
C LYS A 801 -37.83 -132.39 -24.84
N THR A 802 -38.30 -133.57 -25.25
CA THR A 802 -39.73 -133.72 -25.60
C THR A 802 -40.48 -134.97 -25.10
N ALA A 803 -39.84 -135.99 -24.50
CA ALA A 803 -40.57 -137.09 -23.83
C ALA A 803 -39.67 -137.95 -22.93
N LEU A 804 -40.14 -138.25 -21.71
CA LEU A 804 -39.48 -139.10 -20.71
C LEU A 804 -39.74 -140.59 -20.98
N ALA A 805 -38.66 -141.35 -21.19
CA ALA A 805 -38.41 -142.72 -20.69
C ALA A 805 -37.60 -143.56 -21.71
N ALA A 806 -36.32 -143.74 -21.41
CA ALA A 806 -35.78 -145.08 -21.22
C ALA A 806 -34.56 -144.91 -20.31
N ALA A 807 -34.75 -145.20 -19.01
CA ALA A 807 -33.64 -145.48 -18.13
C ALA A 807 -32.71 -146.48 -18.83
N ALA A 808 -31.39 -146.32 -18.67
CA ALA A 808 -30.44 -147.35 -19.09
C ALA A 808 -30.92 -148.69 -18.53
N ALA A 809 -31.34 -149.60 -19.42
CA ALA A 809 -32.01 -150.83 -19.04
C ALA A 809 -31.10 -151.61 -18.10
N GLY A 810 -31.53 -151.78 -16.85
CA GLY A 810 -30.91 -152.75 -15.96
C GLY A 810 -31.33 -154.14 -16.39
N THR A 811 -30.40 -155.09 -16.39
CA THR A 811 -30.73 -156.51 -16.49
C THR A 811 -31.57 -156.89 -15.29
N ALA A 812 -32.72 -157.52 -15.52
CA ALA A 812 -33.57 -158.09 -14.48
C ALA A 812 -33.70 -159.60 -14.75
N SER A 813 -32.98 -160.39 -13.96
CA SER A 813 -32.99 -161.85 -14.05
C SER A 813 -34.27 -162.42 -13.43
N GLY A 814 -34.76 -163.57 -13.94
CA GLY A 814 -35.96 -164.24 -13.43
C GLY A 814 -35.85 -164.80 -12.00
N ALA A 815 -34.65 -164.77 -11.40
CA ALA A 815 -34.38 -165.09 -10.01
C ALA A 815 -33.66 -163.88 -9.36
N TYR A 816 -33.82 -163.72 -8.04
CA TYR A 816 -33.17 -162.62 -7.30
C TYR A 816 -31.64 -162.63 -7.50
N VAL A 817 -31.10 -161.54 -8.05
CA VAL A 817 -29.66 -161.27 -8.13
C VAL A 817 -29.34 -159.99 -7.35
N GLN A 818 -28.67 -160.14 -6.21
CA GLN A 818 -28.30 -159.01 -5.33
C GLN A 818 -27.53 -157.91 -6.07
N ALA A 819 -26.66 -158.28 -7.02
CA ALA A 819 -25.87 -157.33 -7.81
C ALA A 819 -26.73 -156.44 -8.73
N GLU A 820 -27.84 -156.95 -9.26
CA GLU A 820 -28.76 -156.20 -10.12
C GLU A 820 -29.53 -155.15 -9.30
N LEU A 821 -30.03 -155.54 -8.12
CA LEU A 821 -30.68 -154.61 -7.19
C LEU A 821 -29.70 -153.55 -6.66
N GLN A 822 -28.47 -153.93 -6.30
CA GLN A 822 -27.44 -152.98 -5.87
C GLN A 822 -27.08 -152.00 -7.00
N GLY A 823 -27.01 -152.48 -8.25
CA GLY A 823 -26.79 -151.61 -9.42
C GLY A 823 -27.92 -150.60 -9.62
N ALA A 824 -29.18 -151.00 -9.41
CA ALA A 824 -30.32 -150.09 -9.46
C ALA A 824 -30.29 -149.06 -8.32
N LEU A 825 -30.02 -149.50 -7.08
CA LEU A 825 -29.91 -148.61 -5.91
C LEU A 825 -28.76 -147.60 -6.07
N ASN A 826 -27.61 -148.01 -6.60
CA ASN A 826 -26.49 -147.10 -6.86
C ASN A 826 -26.84 -146.02 -7.91
N ARG A 827 -27.62 -146.38 -8.95
CA ARG A 827 -28.11 -145.40 -9.94
C ARG A 827 -29.10 -144.41 -9.34
N VAL A 828 -30.01 -144.88 -8.47
CA VAL A 828 -30.95 -144.01 -7.75
C VAL A 828 -30.18 -143.06 -6.82
N ALA A 829 -29.23 -143.56 -6.03
CA ALA A 829 -28.41 -142.73 -5.16
C ALA A 829 -27.61 -141.65 -5.92
N ALA A 830 -27.08 -141.99 -7.10
CA ALA A 830 -26.39 -141.01 -7.97
C ALA A 830 -27.34 -139.94 -8.52
N LEU A 831 -28.58 -140.31 -8.86
CA LEU A 831 -29.60 -139.37 -9.33
C LEU A 831 -30.04 -138.42 -8.21
N GLU A 832 -30.30 -138.95 -7.02
CA GLU A 832 -30.66 -138.18 -5.82
C GLU A 832 -29.56 -137.18 -5.45
N ALA A 833 -28.29 -137.59 -5.49
CA ALA A 833 -27.16 -136.70 -5.25
C ALA A 833 -27.13 -135.53 -6.25
N ARG A 834 -27.36 -135.80 -7.54
CA ARG A 834 -27.34 -134.75 -8.57
C ARG A 834 -28.55 -133.83 -8.51
N LEU A 835 -29.73 -134.37 -8.21
CA LEU A 835 -30.95 -133.57 -8.02
C LEU A 835 -30.77 -132.62 -6.84
N ARG A 836 -30.22 -133.10 -5.72
CA ARG A 836 -29.89 -132.28 -4.55
C ARG A 836 -28.87 -131.18 -4.87
N SER A 837 -27.88 -131.44 -5.71
CA SER A 837 -26.92 -130.40 -6.15
C SER A 837 -27.58 -129.33 -7.03
N LEU A 838 -28.51 -129.71 -7.91
CA LEU A 838 -29.24 -128.77 -8.76
C LEU A 838 -30.19 -127.90 -7.93
N ASP A 839 -30.91 -128.53 -7.00
CA ASP A 839 -31.79 -127.88 -6.04
C ASP A 839 -31.00 -126.85 -5.20
N ALA A 840 -29.87 -127.26 -4.63
CA ALA A 840 -29.00 -126.38 -3.88
C ALA A 840 -28.50 -125.18 -4.71
N ALA A 841 -28.14 -125.36 -5.98
CA ALA A 841 -27.68 -124.27 -6.85
C ALA A 841 -28.79 -123.28 -7.19
N LEU A 842 -30.01 -123.77 -7.48
CA LEU A 842 -31.16 -122.92 -7.78
C LEU A 842 -31.64 -122.16 -6.53
N VAL A 843 -31.65 -122.79 -5.37
CA VAL A 843 -31.93 -122.14 -4.07
C VAL A 843 -30.86 -121.09 -3.75
N THR A 844 -29.58 -121.42 -3.95
CA THR A 844 -28.46 -120.48 -3.70
C THR A 844 -28.51 -119.26 -4.61
N HIS A 845 -28.97 -119.42 -5.86
CA HIS A 845 -29.15 -118.32 -6.81
C HIS A 845 -30.53 -117.63 -6.70
N GLY A 846 -31.37 -118.04 -5.73
CA GLY A 846 -32.69 -117.45 -5.48
C GLY A 846 -33.70 -117.68 -6.60
N LEU A 847 -33.49 -118.70 -7.44
CA LEU A 847 -34.38 -119.04 -8.56
C LEU A 847 -35.57 -119.89 -8.12
N ILE A 848 -35.44 -120.61 -6.99
CA ILE A 848 -36.50 -121.39 -6.33
C ILE A 848 -36.41 -121.19 -4.80
N GLY A 849 -37.51 -121.39 -4.08
CA GLY A 849 -37.54 -121.31 -2.60
C GLY A 849 -37.08 -122.60 -1.92
N PRO A 850 -36.68 -122.54 -0.63
CA PRO A 850 -36.39 -123.72 0.18
C PRO A 850 -37.62 -124.58 0.48
#